data_AF-A0A6P4ZUS3-F1
#
_entry.id   AF-A0A6P4ZUS3-F1
#
_cell.length_a   1.000
_cell.length_b   1.000
_cell.length_c   1.000
_cell.angle_alpha   90.00
_cell.angle_beta   90.00
_cell.angle_gamma   90.00
#
_symmetry.space_group_name_H-M   'P 1'
#
loop_
_entity.id
_entity.type
_entity.pdbx_description
1 polymer ?
#
loop_
_entity_poly.entity_id
_entity_poly.type
_entity_poly.pdbx_seq_one_letter_code
_entity_poly.pdbx_strand_id
1 'polypeptide(L)'
;MGREVGFFMLLSLACCSTSVAGQGFSASFYETWGYYTQLAQQKPIDWNTTMGLQDTGQVQKPCYDQSVQLHTDMQAGKSYAIGMLDSSGKFNPSGLFEGQWDDFGSFKGCRDRVKNAPDIPEELRPMYCVVQWDGIPPEMVKTTGVEVFTQGLCVPNTCSDSEVWLLAGTGLLGIKPMTSWTPRIVLCQREEQYASYGVGAIIAISIIAVILLVLMISTLYEFIITVGFSERRRKSVTSSKTGRFFLSFSVYSNTKKVFDTYQPPGQLPALHGIRVLSTLWIIYGHTGTFASVTITTNEREKRDFYSEWWAFIRLSMDKSVDTFLLLSALLVSYLFMKQLKKNDGSFTGKDLLLHYLHRYWRLTPVYAFLIMIFASLMNYMGTGPPWQSHSRGCETHVWTNLLYINNWFHGAQACFGWAWYLGVDMQLYILAPALLVLLYKKPKLGLVLIIVLLAGSMVASGLLQHFVVNGQGQDYFSTAYTATYARMGPYMVGLLLGYIFFKTDHKVPNTRRTKVLMLLGWVFASAIAVVFLQYVDGSPAWRTFDRTMFSCAVAWVVFACSVGYGGIITELLSWSGWVPLSRLTYTAYLVHPIIMYVHNMSLKTPLFYSVTNQWFLFIAYSFLAFLCGFVASIMVELPFFGLEKLIFPQRRGRDSSKAPNNAANEAQNNQALELVESGPVHDYSVHHKNIEISGPAAVVDSEAHSQSLPEQADEHWAITTRTNEEEFDHKL
;
A
#
# COMPACT_ATOMS: atom_id res chain seq x y z
N MET A 1 48.78 -1.31 -7.30
CA MET A 1 47.52 -0.65 -7.72
C MET A 1 47.10 0.53 -6.80
N GLY A 2 48.05 1.19 -6.12
CA GLY A 2 47.77 2.20 -5.09
C GLY A 2 48.43 3.57 -5.31
N ARG A 3 48.77 3.93 -6.56
CA ARG A 3 49.45 5.20 -6.85
C ARG A 3 48.77 6.12 -7.87
N GLU A 4 47.67 5.70 -8.50
CA GLU A 4 46.93 6.54 -9.46
C GLU A 4 45.61 7.12 -8.92
N VAL A 5 45.13 6.66 -7.77
CA VAL A 5 43.89 7.20 -7.15
C VAL A 5 44.15 8.49 -6.37
N GLY A 6 45.42 8.79 -6.03
CA GLY A 6 45.79 9.99 -5.29
C GLY A 6 45.82 11.28 -6.13
N PHE A 7 45.91 11.19 -7.46
CA PHE A 7 46.08 12.37 -8.32
C PHE A 7 44.75 13.01 -8.73
N PHE A 8 43.66 12.23 -8.78
CA PHE A 8 42.32 12.74 -9.14
C PHE A 8 41.51 13.32 -7.96
N MET A 9 41.80 12.92 -6.71
CA MET A 9 41.17 13.55 -5.52
C MET A 9 41.80 14.90 -5.16
N LEU A 10 43.07 15.14 -5.50
CA LEU A 10 43.71 16.42 -5.24
C LEU A 10 43.26 17.53 -6.22
N LEU A 11 42.77 17.18 -7.42
CA LEU A 11 42.21 18.16 -8.37
C LEU A 11 40.75 18.55 -8.08
N SER A 12 40.00 17.74 -7.32
CA SER A 12 38.61 18.05 -6.94
C SER A 12 38.49 18.75 -5.58
N LEU A 13 39.49 18.62 -4.70
CA LEU A 13 39.56 19.36 -3.42
C LEU A 13 40.39 20.65 -3.49
N ALA A 14 41.23 20.83 -4.51
CA ALA A 14 41.96 22.08 -4.75
C ALA A 14 41.11 23.19 -5.41
N CYS A 15 39.86 22.90 -5.81
CA CYS A 15 38.94 23.92 -6.33
C CYS A 15 38.16 24.67 -5.24
N CYS A 16 38.30 24.29 -3.95
CA CYS A 16 37.56 24.90 -2.84
C CYS A 16 38.43 25.30 -1.64
N SER A 17 39.77 25.34 -1.78
CA SER A 17 40.67 25.63 -0.66
C SER A 17 41.86 26.53 -0.99
N THR A 18 41.81 27.27 -2.10
CA THR A 18 42.69 28.45 -2.26
C THR A 18 41.99 29.66 -1.65
N SER A 19 42.68 30.33 -0.73
CA SER A 19 42.33 31.67 -0.27
C SER A 19 42.42 32.62 -1.46
N VAL A 20 41.31 32.80 -2.17
CA VAL A 20 41.21 33.71 -3.31
C VAL A 20 40.98 35.13 -2.77
N ALA A 21 42.06 35.76 -2.31
CA ALA A 21 42.16 37.20 -2.43
C ALA A 21 42.47 37.51 -3.91
N GLY A 22 41.44 37.82 -4.71
CA GLY A 22 41.64 38.48 -6.01
C GLY A 22 41.19 37.77 -7.29
N GLN A 23 40.42 36.68 -7.27
CA GLN A 23 39.58 36.32 -8.43
C GLN A 23 38.15 36.74 -8.10
N GLY A 24 37.79 37.96 -8.54
CA GLY A 24 36.40 38.38 -8.53
C GLY A 24 35.55 37.39 -9.31
N PHE A 25 34.30 37.19 -8.87
CA PHE A 25 33.33 36.39 -9.63
C PHE A 25 33.24 36.87 -11.08
N SER A 26 32.87 35.99 -12.01
CA SER A 26 32.72 36.36 -13.42
C SER A 26 31.66 37.45 -13.60
N ALA A 27 31.76 38.23 -14.69
CA ALA A 27 30.71 39.20 -15.05
C ALA A 27 29.31 38.54 -15.13
N SER A 28 29.24 37.30 -15.62
CA SER A 28 28.00 36.50 -15.67
C SER A 28 27.46 36.11 -14.29
N PHE A 29 28.33 35.95 -13.29
CA PHE A 29 27.88 35.75 -11.91
C PHE A 29 27.23 37.02 -11.38
N TYR A 30 27.85 38.19 -11.57
CA TYR A 30 27.26 39.46 -11.14
C TYR A 30 25.97 39.79 -11.89
N GLU A 31 25.84 39.39 -13.16
CA GLU A 31 24.59 39.48 -13.91
C GLU A 31 23.48 38.61 -13.29
N THR A 32 23.79 37.35 -12.99
CA THR A 32 22.85 36.42 -12.33
C THR A 32 22.50 36.88 -10.91
N TRP A 33 23.47 37.40 -10.17
CA TRP A 33 23.27 37.97 -8.83
C TRP A 33 22.42 39.24 -8.89
N GLY A 34 22.70 40.08 -9.89
CA GLY A 34 21.97 41.31 -10.21
C GLY A 34 20.49 41.06 -10.50
N TYR A 35 20.15 39.94 -11.12
CA TYR A 35 18.76 39.54 -11.32
C TYR A 35 18.00 39.40 -9.98
N TYR A 36 18.57 38.69 -9.00
CA TYR A 36 17.91 38.49 -7.71
C TYR A 36 17.84 39.76 -6.87
N THR A 37 18.88 40.61 -6.90
CA THR A 37 18.84 41.90 -6.19
C THR A 37 17.80 42.84 -6.81
N GLN A 38 17.71 42.87 -8.15
CA GLN A 38 16.68 43.64 -8.85
C GLN A 38 15.28 43.12 -8.52
N LEU A 39 15.10 41.81 -8.50
CA LEU A 39 13.84 41.17 -8.11
C LEU A 39 13.43 41.54 -6.68
N ALA A 40 14.38 41.58 -5.74
CA ALA A 40 14.15 42.04 -4.38
C ALA A 40 13.79 43.53 -4.29
N GLN A 41 14.40 44.37 -5.13
CA GLN A 41 14.13 45.82 -5.15
C GLN A 41 12.77 46.15 -5.78
N GLN A 42 12.33 45.36 -6.75
CA GLN A 42 11.12 45.63 -7.52
C GLN A 42 9.87 44.93 -6.98
N LYS A 43 9.99 43.99 -6.04
CA LYS A 43 8.83 43.27 -5.52
C LYS A 43 7.88 44.24 -4.78
N PRO A 44 6.56 44.16 -5.02
CA PRO A 44 5.59 45.02 -4.37
C PRO A 44 5.45 44.64 -2.89
N ILE A 45 5.59 45.63 -2.00
CA ILE A 45 5.37 45.49 -0.56
C ILE A 45 4.37 46.55 -0.11
N ASP A 46 3.31 46.14 0.58
CA ASP A 46 2.41 47.05 1.28
C ASP A 46 3.00 47.43 2.64
N TRP A 47 3.83 48.47 2.65
CA TRP A 47 4.48 48.96 3.86
C TRP A 47 3.50 49.53 4.89
N ASN A 48 2.39 50.13 4.46
CA ASN A 48 1.39 50.69 5.38
C ASN A 48 0.75 49.58 6.22
N THR A 49 0.32 48.50 5.56
CA THR A 49 -0.23 47.33 6.26
C THR A 49 0.86 46.63 7.08
N THR A 50 2.07 46.48 6.52
CA THR A 50 3.20 45.83 7.22
C THR A 50 3.56 46.51 8.53
N MET A 51 3.69 47.84 8.56
CA MET A 51 3.95 48.60 9.80
C MET A 51 2.76 48.52 10.77
N GLY A 52 1.53 48.64 10.26
CA GLY A 52 0.33 48.52 11.09
C GLY A 52 0.20 47.16 11.80
N LEU A 53 0.66 46.07 11.19
CA LEU A 53 0.68 44.74 11.80
C LEU A 53 1.63 44.65 13.00
N GLN A 54 2.76 45.35 12.96
CA GLN A 54 3.67 45.47 14.09
C GLN A 54 3.07 46.36 15.19
N ASP A 55 2.54 47.54 14.83
CA ASP A 55 1.99 48.51 15.77
C ASP A 55 0.78 47.96 16.55
N THR A 56 -0.03 47.13 15.89
CA THR A 56 -1.17 46.45 16.51
C THR A 56 -0.79 45.18 17.30
N GLY A 57 0.49 44.79 17.27
CA GLY A 57 1.00 43.60 17.98
C GLY A 57 0.59 42.26 17.36
N GLN A 58 0.07 42.25 16.13
CA GLN A 58 -0.28 41.02 15.41
C GLN A 58 0.96 40.26 14.92
N VAL A 59 2.05 40.99 14.68
CA VAL A 59 3.37 40.42 14.39
C VAL A 59 4.34 40.81 15.50
N GLN A 60 4.99 39.81 16.09
CA GLN A 60 5.97 40.02 17.14
C GLN A 60 7.22 40.69 16.59
N LYS A 61 7.82 41.54 17.43
CA LYS A 61 9.01 42.31 17.08
C LYS A 61 10.17 41.46 16.52
N PRO A 62 10.52 40.28 17.08
CA PRO A 62 11.60 39.45 16.52
C PRO A 62 11.36 39.00 15.08
N CYS A 63 10.13 38.54 14.76
CA CYS A 63 9.78 38.13 13.40
C CYS A 63 9.77 39.33 12.45
N TYR A 64 9.22 40.47 12.88
CA TYR A 64 9.17 41.69 12.08
C TYR A 64 10.59 42.21 11.75
N ASP A 65 11.43 42.40 12.78
CA ASP A 65 12.77 42.97 12.64
C ASP A 65 13.64 42.08 11.75
N GLN A 66 13.60 40.75 11.92
CA GLN A 66 14.33 39.82 11.06
C GLN A 66 13.79 39.79 9.63
N SER A 67 12.48 39.95 9.42
CA SER A 67 11.88 40.00 8.08
C SER A 67 12.26 41.27 7.32
N VAL A 68 12.28 42.42 8.00
CA VAL A 68 12.73 43.70 7.43
C VAL A 68 14.23 43.68 7.15
N GLN A 69 15.03 43.14 8.09
CA GLN A 69 16.46 42.95 7.88
C GLN A 69 16.72 42.05 6.67
N LEU A 70 16.02 40.93 6.56
CA LEU A 70 16.13 40.00 5.44
C LEU A 70 15.83 40.72 4.11
N HIS A 71 14.76 41.52 4.04
CA HIS A 71 14.45 42.28 2.83
C HIS A 71 15.54 43.30 2.47
N THR A 72 16.04 44.04 3.47
CA THR A 72 17.12 45.02 3.28
C THR A 72 18.40 44.34 2.80
N ASP A 73 18.72 43.18 3.36
CA ASP A 73 19.89 42.39 3.01
C ASP A 73 19.76 41.73 1.63
N MET A 74 18.55 41.40 1.19
CA MET A 74 18.29 40.99 -0.21
C MET A 74 18.58 42.14 -1.18
N GLN A 75 18.15 43.37 -0.86
CA GLN A 75 18.42 44.55 -1.69
C GLN A 75 19.92 44.90 -1.73
N ALA A 76 20.62 44.67 -0.63
CA ALA A 76 22.07 44.82 -0.52
C ALA A 76 22.85 43.67 -1.19
N GLY A 77 22.17 42.62 -1.64
CA GLY A 77 22.80 41.47 -2.30
C GLY A 77 23.65 40.62 -1.37
N LYS A 78 23.31 40.53 -0.08
CA LYS A 78 23.97 39.60 0.85
C LYS A 78 23.69 38.15 0.48
N SER A 79 24.67 37.29 0.68
CA SER A 79 24.66 35.94 0.13
C SER A 79 23.62 35.02 0.76
N TYR A 80 23.46 35.10 2.08
CA TYR A 80 22.41 34.36 2.78
C TYR A 80 21.01 34.82 2.35
N ALA A 81 20.81 36.12 2.20
CA ALA A 81 19.51 36.74 1.90
C ALA A 81 19.06 36.43 0.47
N ILE A 82 19.98 36.55 -0.50
CA ILE A 82 19.77 36.09 -1.87
C ILE A 82 19.55 34.58 -1.91
N GLY A 83 20.28 33.81 -1.09
CA GLY A 83 20.06 32.36 -0.95
C GLY A 83 18.65 32.01 -0.44
N MET A 84 18.08 32.78 0.48
CA MET A 84 16.69 32.59 0.95
C MET A 84 15.68 32.94 -0.15
N LEU A 85 15.93 34.02 -0.91
CA LEU A 85 15.10 34.39 -2.06
C LEU A 85 15.18 33.35 -3.19
N ASP A 86 16.38 32.86 -3.49
CA ASP A 86 16.63 31.77 -4.43
C ASP A 86 15.95 30.47 -3.99
N SER A 87 15.90 30.21 -2.70
CA SER A 87 15.26 29.00 -2.17
C SER A 87 13.74 29.08 -2.13
N SER A 88 13.16 30.29 -2.20
CA SER A 88 11.71 30.46 -2.28
C SER A 88 11.22 30.16 -3.69
N GLY A 89 10.02 29.58 -3.82
CA GLY A 89 9.35 29.36 -5.10
C GLY A 89 8.99 30.68 -5.76
N LYS A 90 8.98 30.71 -7.09
CA LYS A 90 8.59 31.87 -7.89
C LYS A 90 7.39 31.48 -8.74
N PHE A 91 6.55 32.45 -9.04
CA PHE A 91 5.54 32.27 -10.07
C PHE A 91 6.23 32.20 -11.43
N ASN A 92 6.38 30.98 -11.96
CA ASN A 92 6.92 30.77 -13.31
C ASN A 92 5.74 30.51 -14.25
N PRO A 93 5.52 31.33 -15.30
CA PRO A 93 4.42 31.14 -16.24
C PRO A 93 4.58 29.92 -17.17
N SER A 94 5.68 29.18 -17.06
CA SER A 94 5.93 27.96 -17.85
C SER A 94 4.90 26.87 -17.52
N GLY A 95 4.20 26.34 -18.52
CA GLY A 95 3.22 25.27 -18.32
C GLY A 95 1.91 25.71 -17.65
N LEU A 96 1.61 27.01 -17.61
CA LEU A 96 0.38 27.55 -16.99
C LEU A 96 -0.89 26.88 -17.53
N PHE A 97 -1.00 26.72 -18.85
CA PHE A 97 -2.13 26.07 -19.52
C PHE A 97 -2.13 24.54 -19.42
N GLU A 98 -1.02 23.96 -18.97
CA GLU A 98 -0.88 22.53 -18.68
C GLU A 98 -1.23 22.23 -17.21
N GLY A 99 -1.45 23.25 -16.37
CA GLY A 99 -1.70 23.06 -14.96
C GLY A 99 -0.43 22.99 -14.10
N GLN A 100 0.69 23.53 -14.59
CA GLN A 100 1.90 23.70 -13.80
C GLN A 100 1.85 25.04 -13.04
N TRP A 101 1.14 25.05 -11.91
CA TRP A 101 0.94 26.26 -11.11
C TRP A 101 1.93 26.28 -9.97
N ASP A 102 2.02 25.22 -9.17
CA ASP A 102 2.79 25.23 -7.92
C ASP A 102 4.32 25.24 -8.10
N ASP A 103 5.00 25.92 -7.17
CA ASP A 103 6.47 25.91 -7.07
C ASP A 103 6.93 25.84 -5.61
N PHE A 104 7.55 24.72 -5.25
CA PHE A 104 8.15 24.53 -3.93
C PHE A 104 9.46 25.32 -3.72
N GLY A 105 10.06 25.86 -4.77
CA GLY A 105 11.42 26.37 -4.69
C GLY A 105 12.42 25.31 -4.24
N SER A 106 13.54 25.73 -3.69
CA SER A 106 14.58 24.82 -3.20
C SER A 106 14.41 24.53 -1.71
N PHE A 107 13.65 23.48 -1.40
CA PHE A 107 13.50 22.98 -0.02
C PHE A 107 14.85 22.78 0.68
N LYS A 108 15.78 22.08 0.00
CA LYS A 108 17.13 21.81 0.52
C LYS A 108 17.98 23.09 0.57
N GLY A 109 17.79 24.00 -0.38
CA GLY A 109 18.47 25.30 -0.38
C GLY A 109 18.15 26.11 0.88
N CYS A 110 16.86 26.22 1.21
CA CYS A 110 16.42 26.99 2.37
C CYS A 110 16.96 26.39 3.68
N ARG A 111 16.82 25.07 3.84
CA ARG A 111 17.13 24.41 5.11
C ARG A 111 18.63 24.16 5.31
N ASP A 112 19.31 23.63 4.29
CA ASP A 112 20.67 23.12 4.44
C ASP A 112 21.72 24.12 3.95
N ARG A 113 21.45 24.88 2.86
CA ARG A 113 22.45 25.79 2.25
C ARG A 113 22.50 27.13 2.97
N VAL A 114 21.35 27.79 3.17
CA VAL A 114 21.29 29.12 3.80
C VAL A 114 21.81 29.07 5.25
N LYS A 115 21.49 28.00 5.99
CA LYS A 115 21.91 27.81 7.38
C LYS A 115 23.43 27.89 7.57
N ASN A 116 24.20 27.60 6.53
CA ASN A 116 25.67 27.59 6.55
C ASN A 116 26.28 28.76 5.77
N ALA A 117 25.51 29.78 5.41
CA ALA A 117 26.03 30.95 4.71
C ALA A 117 26.97 31.77 5.62
N PRO A 118 28.13 32.25 5.13
CA PRO A 118 29.15 32.88 5.96
C PRO A 118 28.74 34.26 6.50
N ASP A 119 27.78 34.92 5.86
CA ASP A 119 27.31 36.27 6.18
C ASP A 119 25.91 36.30 6.82
N ILE A 120 25.37 35.14 7.22
CA ILE A 120 24.10 35.07 7.94
C ILE A 120 24.26 35.66 9.35
N PRO A 121 23.33 36.54 9.80
CA PRO A 121 23.32 37.02 11.18
C PRO A 121 23.21 35.87 12.17
N GLU A 122 23.93 35.92 13.30
CA GLU A 122 24.00 34.84 14.29
C GLU A 122 22.62 34.44 14.86
N GLU A 123 21.72 35.42 14.99
CA GLU A 123 20.36 35.23 15.51
C GLU A 123 19.34 34.79 14.44
N LEU A 124 19.68 34.84 13.15
CA LEU A 124 18.77 34.52 12.06
C LEU A 124 18.97 33.08 11.61
N ARG A 125 17.92 32.26 11.69
CA ARG A 125 17.92 30.91 11.11
C ARG A 125 16.80 30.77 10.09
N PRO A 126 17.06 30.10 8.94
CA PRO A 126 16.03 29.90 7.94
C PRO A 126 15.02 28.83 8.38
N MET A 127 13.78 29.01 7.97
CA MET A 127 12.67 28.09 8.13
C MET A 127 11.94 27.99 6.80
N TYR A 128 11.67 26.77 6.35
CA TYR A 128 10.92 26.53 5.13
C TYR A 128 9.42 26.45 5.43
N CYS A 129 8.60 27.20 4.71
CA CYS A 129 7.14 27.16 4.82
C CYS A 129 6.50 26.90 3.48
N VAL A 130 5.37 26.21 3.48
CA VAL A 130 4.50 26.07 2.31
C VAL A 130 3.32 27.03 2.50
N VAL A 131 3.06 27.87 1.50
CA VAL A 131 1.96 28.83 1.46
C VAL A 131 1.04 28.49 0.29
N GLN A 132 -0.24 28.27 0.58
CA GLN A 132 -1.27 28.18 -0.44
C GLN A 132 -1.91 29.55 -0.64
N TRP A 133 -2.12 29.95 -1.88
CA TRP A 133 -2.66 31.24 -2.28
C TRP A 133 -4.03 31.09 -2.92
N ASP A 134 -4.97 31.93 -2.48
CA ASP A 134 -6.27 32.14 -3.11
C ASP A 134 -6.22 33.36 -4.05
N GLY A 135 -7.21 33.45 -4.94
CA GLY A 135 -7.39 34.56 -5.87
C GLY A 135 -7.20 34.20 -7.34
N ILE A 136 -7.11 32.90 -7.67
CA ILE A 136 -7.09 32.43 -9.06
C ILE A 136 -8.42 32.82 -9.73
N PRO A 137 -8.39 33.50 -10.90
CA PRO A 137 -9.60 33.91 -11.59
C PRO A 137 -10.51 32.72 -11.92
N PRO A 138 -11.84 32.80 -11.71
CA PRO A 138 -12.77 31.70 -11.97
C PRO A 138 -12.71 31.15 -13.40
N GLU A 139 -12.40 31.99 -14.38
CA GLU A 139 -12.23 31.59 -15.78
C GLU A 139 -11.04 30.65 -15.97
N MET A 140 -9.94 30.90 -15.25
CA MET A 140 -8.78 30.02 -15.26
C MET A 140 -9.07 28.73 -14.49
N VAL A 141 -9.71 28.82 -13.32
CA VAL A 141 -10.14 27.62 -12.55
C VAL A 141 -10.98 26.70 -13.42
N LYS A 142 -11.94 27.23 -14.19
CA LYS A 142 -12.76 26.42 -15.12
C LYS A 142 -11.92 25.74 -16.21
N THR A 143 -10.81 26.35 -16.63
CA THR A 143 -9.98 25.86 -17.74
C THR A 143 -8.93 24.87 -17.27
N THR A 144 -8.32 25.08 -16.10
CA THR A 144 -7.20 24.27 -15.57
C THR A 144 -7.61 23.33 -14.45
N GLY A 145 -8.74 23.59 -13.77
CA GLY A 145 -9.17 22.84 -12.59
C GLY A 145 -8.37 23.16 -11.31
N VAL A 146 -7.46 24.14 -11.36
CA VAL A 146 -6.59 24.51 -10.24
C VAL A 146 -7.23 25.66 -9.46
N GLU A 147 -7.53 25.43 -8.17
CA GLU A 147 -8.18 26.41 -7.28
C GLU A 147 -7.21 27.19 -6.41
N VAL A 148 -6.03 26.64 -6.13
CA VAL A 148 -5.00 27.25 -5.27
C VAL A 148 -3.62 27.14 -5.91
N PHE A 149 -2.76 28.11 -5.63
CA PHE A 149 -1.34 28.05 -5.99
C PHE A 149 -0.50 27.82 -4.73
N THR A 150 0.35 26.82 -4.75
CA THR A 150 1.21 26.45 -3.62
C THR A 150 2.64 26.90 -3.86
N GLN A 151 3.18 27.65 -2.91
CA GLN A 151 4.50 28.24 -2.96
C GLN A 151 5.33 27.80 -1.76
N GLY A 152 6.59 27.40 -1.98
CA GLY A 152 7.56 27.31 -0.90
C GLY A 152 8.17 28.67 -0.58
N LEU A 153 8.24 29.06 0.69
CA LEU A 153 8.91 30.27 1.15
C LEU A 153 10.03 29.94 2.13
N CYS A 154 11.16 30.62 2.01
CA CYS A 154 12.23 30.59 3.00
C CYS A 154 12.17 31.85 3.86
N VAL A 155 11.84 31.68 5.14
CA VAL A 155 11.53 32.78 6.08
C VAL A 155 12.36 32.66 7.36
N PRO A 156 12.43 33.69 8.20
CA PRO A 156 13.07 33.58 9.52
C PRO A 156 12.32 32.60 10.44
N ASN A 157 13.05 31.81 11.23
CA ASN A 157 12.47 30.82 12.16
C ASN A 157 11.77 31.44 13.37
N THR A 158 12.00 32.72 13.64
CA THR A 158 11.33 33.50 14.68
C THR A 158 9.85 33.73 14.40
N CYS A 159 9.41 33.58 13.15
CA CYS A 159 8.02 33.75 12.77
C CYS A 159 7.16 32.51 13.07
N SER A 160 5.96 32.75 13.58
CA SER A 160 4.85 31.79 13.66
C SER A 160 4.14 31.63 12.31
N ASP A 161 3.39 30.56 12.14
CA ASP A 161 2.66 30.26 10.90
C ASP A 161 1.64 31.37 10.57
N SER A 162 1.03 31.98 11.59
CA SER A 162 0.14 33.16 11.45
C SER A 162 0.88 34.42 11.05
N GLU A 163 2.09 34.65 11.57
CA GLU A 163 2.90 35.82 11.19
C GLU A 163 3.40 35.69 9.76
N VAL A 164 3.78 34.48 9.33
CA VAL A 164 4.12 34.21 7.93
C VAL A 164 2.92 34.45 7.03
N TRP A 165 1.71 34.03 7.43
CA TRP A 165 0.47 34.32 6.68
C TRP A 165 0.28 35.83 6.48
N LEU A 166 0.43 36.62 7.54
CA LEU A 166 0.27 38.08 7.49
C LEU A 166 1.33 38.75 6.60
N LEU A 167 2.62 38.47 6.86
CA LEU A 167 3.74 39.13 6.18
C LEU A 167 3.97 38.64 4.74
N ALA A 168 3.60 37.40 4.41
CA ALA A 168 3.56 36.96 3.02
C ALA A 168 2.45 37.71 2.26
N GLY A 169 1.29 37.93 2.90
CA GLY A 169 0.17 38.67 2.31
C GLY A 169 0.52 40.11 1.92
N THR A 170 1.42 40.77 2.67
CA THR A 170 1.90 42.12 2.34
C THR A 170 3.01 42.15 1.28
N GLY A 171 3.61 41.00 0.95
CA GLY A 171 4.75 40.88 0.03
C GLY A 171 6.13 41.05 0.68
N LEU A 172 6.19 41.23 2.01
CA LEU A 172 7.47 41.34 2.73
C LEU A 172 8.27 40.04 2.65
N LEU A 173 7.61 38.89 2.84
CA LEU A 173 8.25 37.57 2.79
C LEU A 173 8.22 36.97 1.38
N GLY A 174 9.40 36.66 0.84
CA GLY A 174 9.54 36.07 -0.50
C GLY A 174 9.01 36.99 -1.61
N ILE A 175 8.42 36.40 -2.65
CA ILE A 175 7.81 37.13 -3.77
C ILE A 175 6.33 36.77 -3.81
N LYS A 176 5.48 37.77 -3.56
CA LYS A 176 4.03 37.61 -3.69
C LYS A 176 3.69 37.31 -5.16
N PRO A 177 2.98 36.22 -5.49
CA PRO A 177 2.72 35.82 -6.88
C PRO A 177 1.91 36.87 -7.66
N MET A 178 0.85 37.39 -7.02
CA MET A 178 -0.03 38.43 -7.56
C MET A 178 -0.44 39.38 -6.44
N THR A 179 -0.60 40.66 -6.74
CA THR A 179 -0.95 41.67 -5.74
C THR A 179 -2.33 41.44 -5.10
N SER A 180 -3.29 40.93 -5.89
CA SER A 180 -4.66 40.63 -5.44
C SER A 180 -4.80 39.32 -4.66
N TRP A 181 -3.80 38.43 -4.72
CA TRP A 181 -3.89 37.12 -4.09
C TRP A 181 -3.66 37.21 -2.58
N THR A 182 -4.32 36.33 -1.85
CA THR A 182 -4.23 36.27 -0.39
C THR A 182 -3.80 34.88 0.05
N PRO A 183 -2.95 34.76 1.07
CA PRO A 183 -2.63 33.46 1.65
C PRO A 183 -3.90 32.79 2.19
N ARG A 184 -4.06 31.50 1.92
CA ARG A 184 -5.14 30.64 2.41
C ARG A 184 -4.67 29.83 3.62
N ILE A 185 -3.58 29.08 3.44
CA ILE A 185 -3.00 28.18 4.44
C ILE A 185 -1.49 28.37 4.43
N VAL A 186 -0.88 28.37 5.61
CA VAL A 186 0.58 28.37 5.79
C VAL A 186 0.96 27.20 6.69
N LEU A 187 1.98 26.44 6.26
CA LEU A 187 2.52 25.29 6.99
C LEU A 187 4.05 25.41 7.05
N CYS A 188 4.59 25.73 8.22
CA CYS A 188 6.03 25.92 8.42
C CYS A 188 6.73 24.70 9.01
N GLN A 189 7.92 24.38 8.51
CA GLN A 189 8.72 23.23 8.95
C GLN A 189 9.68 23.61 10.06
N ARG A 190 9.41 23.14 11.29
CA ARG A 190 10.25 23.42 12.46
C ARG A 190 11.17 22.24 12.75
N GLU A 191 12.49 22.44 12.59
CA GLU A 191 13.50 21.40 12.81
C GLU A 191 13.47 20.84 14.24
N GLU A 192 13.12 21.67 15.23
CA GLU A 192 13.03 21.28 16.64
C GLU A 192 11.99 20.18 16.90
N GLN A 193 10.94 20.08 16.06
CA GLN A 193 9.91 19.04 16.20
C GLN A 193 10.41 17.63 15.83
N TYR A 194 11.51 17.54 15.08
CA TYR A 194 12.09 16.27 14.61
C TYR A 194 13.41 15.91 15.30
N ALA A 195 13.95 16.81 16.11
CA ALA A 195 15.25 16.63 16.77
C ALA A 195 15.25 15.50 17.81
N SER A 196 14.08 15.15 18.36
CA SER A 196 13.93 14.08 19.35
C SER A 196 12.81 13.11 19.01
N TYR A 197 13.03 11.83 19.32
CA TYR A 197 11.99 10.81 19.22
C TYR A 197 10.93 11.03 20.30
N GLY A 198 9.67 11.14 19.87
CA GLY A 198 8.53 11.12 20.78
C GLY A 198 8.41 9.76 21.47
N VAL A 199 7.66 9.73 22.58
CA VAL A 199 7.48 8.51 23.39
C VAL A 199 6.95 7.34 22.55
N GLY A 200 5.99 7.59 21.66
CA GLY A 200 5.45 6.57 20.76
C GLY A 200 6.50 5.99 19.80
N ALA A 201 7.42 6.81 19.29
CA ALA A 201 8.50 6.36 18.41
C ALA A 201 9.52 5.49 19.16
N ILE A 202 9.90 5.88 20.39
CA ILE A 202 10.81 5.09 21.24
C ILE A 202 10.21 3.72 21.54
N ILE A 203 8.91 3.67 21.89
CA ILE A 203 8.19 2.41 22.13
C ILE A 203 8.18 1.55 20.86
N ALA A 204 7.83 2.12 19.72
CA ALA A 204 7.78 1.39 18.44
C ALA A 204 9.14 0.82 18.05
N ILE A 205 10.22 1.60 18.14
CA ILE A 205 11.59 1.15 17.87
C ILE A 205 12.00 0.03 18.82
N SER A 206 11.66 0.15 20.11
CA SER A 206 11.95 -0.88 21.12
C SER A 206 11.24 -2.20 20.81
N ILE A 207 9.96 -2.15 20.42
CA ILE A 207 9.19 -3.34 20.02
C ILE A 207 9.80 -3.99 18.77
N ILE A 208 10.16 -3.20 17.77
CA ILE A 208 10.82 -3.70 16.55
C ILE A 208 12.15 -4.38 16.91
N ALA A 209 12.97 -3.77 17.77
CA ALA A 209 14.23 -4.35 18.22
C ALA A 209 14.04 -5.68 18.95
N VAL A 210 13.02 -5.79 19.81
CA VAL A 210 12.67 -7.05 20.49
C VAL A 210 12.23 -8.11 19.49
N ILE A 211 11.39 -7.77 18.52
CA ILE A 211 10.97 -8.71 17.47
C ILE A 211 12.19 -9.22 16.71
N LEU A 212 13.07 -8.32 16.25
CA LEU A 212 14.29 -8.70 15.52
C LEU A 212 15.20 -9.60 16.36
N LEU A 213 15.34 -9.34 17.66
CA LEU A 213 16.09 -10.18 18.59
C LEU A 213 15.48 -11.58 18.70
N VAL A 214 14.15 -11.69 18.84
CA VAL A 214 13.46 -12.98 18.91
C VAL A 214 13.60 -13.76 17.60
N LEU A 215 13.49 -13.10 16.45
CA LEU A 215 13.70 -13.73 15.14
C LEU A 215 15.14 -14.26 15.00
N MET A 216 16.13 -13.48 15.43
CA MET A 216 17.55 -13.87 15.40
C MET A 216 17.80 -15.09 16.29
N ILE A 217 17.34 -15.07 17.54
CA ILE A 217 17.48 -16.19 18.48
C ILE A 217 16.79 -17.45 17.93
N SER A 218 15.58 -17.30 17.39
CA SER A 218 14.78 -18.41 16.85
C SER A 218 15.40 -19.04 15.61
N THR A 219 15.97 -18.21 14.73
CA THR A 219 16.66 -18.68 13.52
C THR A 219 17.98 -19.36 13.87
N LEU A 220 18.73 -18.82 14.84
CA LEU A 220 19.93 -19.46 15.37
C LEU A 220 19.59 -20.79 16.05
N TYR A 221 18.49 -20.85 16.82
CA TYR A 221 18.00 -22.09 17.40
C TYR A 221 17.70 -23.15 16.33
N GLU A 222 16.99 -22.80 15.26
CA GLU A 222 16.73 -23.73 14.14
C GLU A 222 18.03 -24.17 13.45
N PHE A 223 18.98 -23.25 13.27
CA PHE A 223 20.28 -23.57 12.68
C PHE A 223 21.05 -24.59 13.53
N ILE A 224 21.16 -24.37 14.84
CA ILE A 224 21.86 -25.26 15.77
C ILE A 224 21.23 -26.65 15.80
N ILE A 225 19.90 -26.76 15.86
CA ILE A 225 19.24 -28.09 15.85
C ILE A 225 19.38 -28.81 14.50
N THR A 226 19.51 -28.06 13.40
CA THR A 226 19.60 -28.64 12.06
C THR A 226 21.01 -29.14 11.77
N VAL A 227 22.03 -28.43 12.23
CA VAL A 227 23.45 -28.78 12.03
C VAL A 227 23.95 -29.76 13.11
N GLY A 228 23.59 -29.54 14.38
CA GLY A 228 24.20 -30.23 15.50
C GLY A 228 23.50 -31.53 15.94
N PHE A 229 22.23 -31.74 15.60
CA PHE A 229 21.45 -32.89 16.09
C PHE A 229 21.15 -33.91 15.00
N SER A 230 21.19 -35.20 15.40
CA SER A 230 20.70 -36.28 14.54
C SER A 230 19.20 -36.15 14.26
N GLU A 231 18.75 -36.66 13.12
CA GLU A 231 17.35 -36.61 12.65
C GLU A 231 16.31 -36.96 13.74
N ARG A 232 16.59 -38.00 14.52
CA ARG A 232 15.70 -38.47 15.59
C ARG A 232 15.62 -37.46 16.74
N ARG A 233 16.74 -36.85 17.13
CA ARG A 233 16.79 -35.83 18.19
C ARG A 233 16.17 -34.52 17.71
N ARG A 234 16.41 -34.13 16.45
CA ARG A 234 15.77 -32.98 15.81
C ARG A 234 14.25 -33.07 15.88
N LYS A 235 13.66 -34.20 15.42
CA LYS A 235 12.19 -34.41 15.48
C LYS A 235 11.61 -34.35 16.91
N SER A 236 12.33 -34.88 17.89
CA SER A 236 11.90 -34.81 19.30
C SER A 236 11.85 -33.37 19.80
N VAL A 237 12.90 -32.60 19.53
CA VAL A 237 13.04 -31.21 19.96
C VAL A 237 12.06 -30.29 19.24
N THR A 238 11.91 -30.42 17.92
CA THR A 238 10.97 -29.60 17.13
C THR A 238 9.52 -29.90 17.46
N SER A 239 9.20 -31.11 17.92
CA SER A 239 7.84 -31.45 18.36
C SER A 239 7.49 -30.90 19.74
N SER A 240 8.48 -30.56 20.57
CA SER A 240 8.26 -29.95 21.89
C SER A 240 7.58 -28.58 21.79
N LYS A 241 6.86 -28.16 22.84
CA LYS A 241 6.23 -26.82 22.87
C LYS A 241 7.25 -25.70 22.66
N THR A 242 8.42 -25.81 23.30
CA THR A 242 9.52 -24.86 23.17
C THR A 242 10.09 -24.83 21.75
N GLY A 243 10.29 -26.00 21.13
CA GLY A 243 10.77 -26.09 19.75
C GLY A 243 9.78 -25.48 18.75
N ARG A 244 8.49 -25.75 18.91
CA ARG A 244 7.44 -25.16 18.07
C ARG A 244 7.33 -23.64 18.25
N PHE A 245 7.54 -23.13 19.47
CA PHE A 245 7.58 -21.69 19.73
C PHE A 245 8.72 -21.03 18.94
N PHE A 246 9.96 -21.50 19.07
CA PHE A 246 11.08 -20.94 18.31
C PHE A 246 10.91 -21.11 16.79
N LEU A 247 10.43 -22.27 16.31
CA LEU A 247 10.14 -22.46 14.89
C LEU A 247 9.04 -21.54 14.34
N SER A 248 8.15 -21.04 15.20
CA SER A 248 7.15 -20.04 14.79
C SER A 248 7.80 -18.71 14.44
N PHE A 249 8.90 -18.34 15.10
CA PHE A 249 9.64 -17.09 14.87
C PHE A 249 10.89 -17.27 13.98
N SER A 250 11.18 -18.46 13.48
CA SER A 250 12.36 -18.65 12.63
C SER A 250 12.13 -18.09 11.22
N VAL A 251 13.05 -17.23 10.79
CA VAL A 251 13.04 -16.62 9.44
C VAL A 251 13.16 -17.70 8.37
N TYR A 252 13.99 -18.72 8.57
CA TYR A 252 14.22 -19.79 7.59
C TYR A 252 12.96 -20.63 7.36
N SER A 253 12.36 -21.15 8.43
CA SER A 253 11.11 -21.90 8.38
C SER A 253 9.98 -21.09 7.76
N ASN A 254 9.83 -19.82 8.16
CA ASN A 254 8.76 -18.98 7.64
C ASN A 254 8.97 -18.58 6.17
N THR A 255 10.21 -18.35 5.75
CA THR A 255 10.54 -18.08 4.34
C THR A 255 10.18 -19.29 3.47
N LYS A 256 10.54 -20.50 3.88
CA LYS A 256 10.13 -21.73 3.16
C LYS A 256 8.61 -21.84 3.04
N LYS A 257 7.87 -21.54 4.11
CA LYS A 257 6.40 -21.55 4.09
C LYS A 257 5.81 -20.52 3.13
N VAL A 258 6.46 -19.38 2.90
CA VAL A 258 5.99 -18.39 1.92
C VAL A 258 6.17 -18.93 0.51
N PHE A 259 7.35 -19.47 0.19
CA PHE A 259 7.71 -19.90 -1.16
C PHE A 259 7.25 -21.33 -1.54
N ASP A 260 6.65 -22.09 -0.61
CA ASP A 260 6.15 -23.43 -0.89
C ASP A 260 4.95 -23.42 -1.85
N THR A 261 5.12 -23.86 -3.09
CA THR A 261 4.07 -23.84 -4.10
C THR A 261 3.13 -25.04 -4.06
N TYR A 262 3.33 -25.98 -3.14
CA TYR A 262 2.46 -27.15 -3.00
C TYR A 262 1.02 -26.76 -2.62
N GLN A 263 0.05 -27.31 -3.36
CA GLN A 263 -1.38 -27.11 -3.13
C GLN A 263 -2.05 -28.46 -2.86
N PRO A 264 -2.58 -28.69 -1.65
CA PRO A 264 -3.31 -29.91 -1.34
C PRO A 264 -4.66 -30.00 -2.10
N PRO A 265 -5.14 -31.22 -2.39
CA PRO A 265 -6.37 -31.45 -3.12
C PRO A 265 -7.59 -30.89 -2.36
N GLY A 266 -8.48 -30.17 -3.06
CA GLY A 266 -9.68 -29.57 -2.47
C GLY A 266 -9.56 -28.09 -2.11
N GLN A 267 -8.39 -27.48 -2.30
CA GLN A 267 -8.25 -26.02 -2.37
C GLN A 267 -8.92 -25.46 -3.64
N LEU A 268 -9.03 -24.14 -3.71
CA LEU A 268 -9.53 -23.40 -4.88
C LEU A 268 -8.36 -22.63 -5.52
N PRO A 269 -7.55 -23.27 -6.40
CA PRO A 269 -6.29 -22.70 -6.89
C PRO A 269 -6.44 -21.34 -7.58
N ALA A 270 -7.54 -21.15 -8.32
CA ALA A 270 -7.83 -19.90 -9.02
C ALA A 270 -7.92 -18.68 -8.09
N LEU A 271 -8.17 -18.88 -6.78
CA LEU A 271 -8.20 -17.78 -5.83
C LEU A 271 -6.84 -17.12 -5.63
N HIS A 272 -5.73 -17.85 -5.87
CA HIS A 272 -4.39 -17.28 -5.77
C HIS A 272 -4.19 -16.16 -6.79
N GLY A 273 -4.46 -16.43 -8.08
CA GLY A 273 -4.36 -15.43 -9.14
C GLY A 273 -5.34 -14.26 -8.94
N ILE A 274 -6.61 -14.54 -8.59
CA ILE A 274 -7.61 -13.48 -8.39
C ILE A 274 -7.17 -12.48 -7.32
N ARG A 275 -6.61 -12.95 -6.21
CA ARG A 275 -6.14 -12.06 -5.13
C ARG A 275 -4.93 -11.23 -5.52
N VAL A 276 -3.94 -11.84 -6.19
CA VAL A 276 -2.75 -11.10 -6.61
C VAL A 276 -3.14 -10.02 -7.62
N LEU A 277 -3.93 -10.37 -8.63
CA LEU A 277 -4.42 -9.42 -9.63
C LEU A 277 -5.27 -8.31 -8.99
N SER A 278 -6.17 -8.66 -8.05
CA SER A 278 -6.97 -7.65 -7.34
C SER A 278 -6.11 -6.74 -6.45
N THR A 279 -5.05 -7.26 -5.83
CA THR A 279 -4.11 -6.45 -5.03
C THR A 279 -3.34 -5.48 -5.92
N LEU A 280 -2.81 -5.96 -7.05
CA LEU A 280 -2.11 -5.11 -8.03
C LEU A 280 -3.05 -4.04 -8.58
N TRP A 281 -4.31 -4.39 -8.84
CA TRP A 281 -5.31 -3.44 -9.31
C TRP A 281 -5.60 -2.33 -8.28
N ILE A 282 -5.69 -2.65 -6.99
CA ILE A 282 -5.76 -1.65 -5.90
C ILE A 282 -4.52 -0.75 -5.92
N ILE A 283 -3.32 -1.33 -5.98
CA ILE A 283 -2.06 -0.56 -5.98
C ILE A 283 -2.01 0.39 -7.18
N TYR A 284 -2.47 -0.04 -8.36
CA TYR A 284 -2.55 0.81 -9.53
C TYR A 284 -3.49 2.02 -9.32
N GLY A 285 -4.68 1.77 -8.79
CA GLY A 285 -5.63 2.84 -8.46
C GLY A 285 -5.11 3.82 -7.39
N HIS A 286 -4.48 3.27 -6.36
CA HIS A 286 -3.86 4.04 -5.29
C HIS A 286 -2.60 4.80 -5.74
N THR A 287 -1.88 4.34 -6.77
CA THR A 287 -0.75 5.09 -7.35
C THR A 287 -1.20 6.48 -7.81
N GLY A 288 -2.33 6.56 -8.51
CA GLY A 288 -2.93 7.84 -8.90
C GLY A 288 -3.59 8.58 -7.74
N THR A 289 -4.31 7.87 -6.86
CA THR A 289 -5.05 8.51 -5.76
C THR A 289 -4.11 9.12 -4.71
N PHE A 290 -3.07 8.39 -4.28
CA PHE A 290 -2.10 8.89 -3.30
C PHE A 290 -1.09 9.87 -3.90
N ALA A 291 -1.03 10.02 -5.23
CA ALA A 291 -0.30 11.13 -5.84
C ALA A 291 -0.92 12.49 -5.46
N SER A 292 -2.23 12.55 -5.14
CA SER A 292 -2.88 13.78 -4.66
C SER A 292 -2.44 14.24 -3.27
N VAL A 293 -1.74 13.40 -2.52
CA VAL A 293 -1.14 13.77 -1.22
C VAL A 293 0.07 14.69 -1.41
N THR A 294 0.64 14.68 -2.61
CA THR A 294 1.63 15.66 -3.05
C THR A 294 1.05 16.48 -4.18
N ILE A 295 1.82 17.44 -4.67
CA ILE A 295 1.41 18.25 -5.80
C ILE A 295 1.79 17.53 -7.09
N THR A 296 0.83 17.41 -8.00
CA THR A 296 1.04 16.95 -9.37
C THR A 296 1.06 18.13 -10.32
N THR A 297 2.01 18.15 -11.26
CA THR A 297 1.98 19.08 -12.41
C THR A 297 1.46 18.35 -13.64
N ASN A 298 1.14 19.11 -14.71
CA ASN A 298 0.49 18.58 -15.92
C ASN A 298 -0.92 18.02 -15.66
N GLU A 299 -1.76 18.84 -15.03
CA GLU A 299 -3.18 18.53 -14.80
C GLU A 299 -3.97 18.36 -16.11
N ARG A 300 -3.48 18.91 -17.23
CA ARG A 300 -4.05 18.67 -18.56
C ARG A 300 -3.99 17.19 -18.96
N GLU A 301 -2.81 16.57 -18.98
CA GLU A 301 -2.70 15.15 -19.35
C GLU A 301 -3.44 14.25 -18.34
N LYS A 302 -3.45 14.63 -17.05
CA LYS A 302 -4.26 13.94 -16.04
C LYS A 302 -5.74 14.00 -16.35
N ARG A 303 -6.25 15.15 -16.82
CA ARG A 303 -7.63 15.28 -17.28
C ARG A 303 -7.89 14.45 -18.53
N ASP A 304 -7.01 14.53 -19.51
CA ASP A 304 -7.13 13.81 -20.77
C ASP A 304 -7.14 12.29 -20.54
N PHE A 305 -6.36 11.79 -19.57
CA PHE A 305 -6.39 10.39 -19.12
C PHE A 305 -7.81 9.92 -18.73
N TYR A 306 -8.65 10.74 -18.10
CA TYR A 306 -10.02 10.32 -17.76
C TYR A 306 -10.92 10.09 -18.97
N SER A 307 -10.56 10.65 -20.14
CA SER A 307 -11.28 10.44 -21.40
C SER A 307 -10.83 9.19 -22.17
N GLU A 308 -9.73 8.57 -21.74
CA GLU A 308 -9.20 7.36 -22.37
C GLU A 308 -10.13 6.16 -22.16
N TRP A 309 -10.30 5.35 -23.22
CA TRP A 309 -11.20 4.18 -23.17
C TRP A 309 -10.80 3.15 -22.11
N TRP A 310 -9.53 3.13 -21.70
CA TRP A 310 -8.96 2.21 -20.72
C TRP A 310 -8.82 2.83 -19.31
N ALA A 311 -9.23 4.10 -19.13
CA ALA A 311 -9.20 4.79 -17.84
C ALA A 311 -9.99 4.04 -16.76
N PHE A 312 -11.05 3.32 -17.16
CA PHE A 312 -11.86 2.50 -16.26
C PHE A 312 -11.04 1.51 -15.43
N ILE A 313 -9.90 1.04 -15.94
CA ILE A 313 -9.00 0.17 -15.18
C ILE A 313 -8.55 0.89 -13.92
N ARG A 314 -8.18 2.17 -13.96
CA ARG A 314 -7.83 2.89 -12.74
C ARG A 314 -9.05 3.31 -11.93
N LEU A 315 -10.08 3.81 -12.60
CA LEU A 315 -11.25 4.43 -11.96
C LEU A 315 -12.11 3.43 -11.21
N SER A 316 -12.13 2.17 -11.64
CA SER A 316 -12.91 1.10 -11.04
C SER A 316 -12.12 0.26 -10.03
N MET A 317 -11.02 0.79 -9.48
CA MET A 317 -10.21 0.13 -8.44
C MET A 317 -11.03 -0.30 -7.22
N ASP A 318 -12.13 0.40 -6.94
CA ASP A 318 -13.01 0.10 -5.82
C ASP A 318 -13.74 -1.24 -5.96
N LYS A 319 -13.87 -1.75 -7.21
CA LYS A 319 -14.39 -3.08 -7.53
C LYS A 319 -13.43 -4.20 -7.11
N SER A 320 -12.12 -3.93 -7.07
CA SER A 320 -11.14 -4.90 -6.56
C SER A 320 -11.40 -5.23 -5.10
N VAL A 321 -11.84 -4.24 -4.31
CA VAL A 321 -12.22 -4.46 -2.89
C VAL A 321 -13.48 -5.33 -2.78
N ASP A 322 -14.44 -5.13 -3.70
CA ASP A 322 -15.65 -5.96 -3.76
C ASP A 322 -15.29 -7.44 -4.06
N THR A 323 -14.22 -7.71 -4.83
CA THR A 323 -13.66 -9.07 -4.99
C THR A 323 -13.17 -9.65 -3.66
N PHE A 324 -12.45 -8.88 -2.83
CA PHE A 324 -11.98 -9.37 -1.53
C PHE A 324 -13.13 -9.69 -0.57
N LEU A 325 -14.16 -8.85 -0.52
CA LEU A 325 -15.37 -9.12 0.29
C LEU A 325 -16.07 -10.41 -0.15
N LEU A 326 -16.21 -10.62 -1.46
CA LEU A 326 -16.76 -11.83 -2.03
C LEU A 326 -15.93 -13.08 -1.65
N LEU A 327 -14.60 -13.00 -1.79
CA LEU A 327 -13.71 -14.12 -1.47
C LEU A 327 -13.67 -14.46 0.01
N SER A 328 -13.73 -13.46 0.91
CA SER A 328 -13.82 -13.71 2.35
C SER A 328 -15.12 -14.44 2.67
N ALA A 329 -16.27 -13.93 2.23
CA ALA A 329 -17.57 -14.54 2.47
C ALA A 329 -17.68 -15.95 1.89
N LEU A 330 -17.12 -16.19 0.70
CA LEU A 330 -17.05 -17.50 0.06
C LEU A 330 -16.37 -18.54 0.97
N LEU A 331 -15.17 -18.22 1.45
CA LEU A 331 -14.37 -19.13 2.28
C LEU A 331 -15.04 -19.36 3.63
N VAL A 332 -15.50 -18.29 4.29
CA VAL A 332 -16.25 -18.36 5.55
C VAL A 332 -17.46 -19.27 5.40
N SER A 333 -18.30 -19.03 4.38
CA SER A 333 -19.49 -19.84 4.15
C SER A 333 -19.16 -21.30 3.88
N TYR A 334 -18.21 -21.58 2.98
CA TYR A 334 -17.89 -22.95 2.59
C TYR A 334 -17.32 -23.76 3.77
N LEU A 335 -16.39 -23.18 4.52
CA LEU A 335 -15.73 -23.84 5.64
C LEU A 335 -16.65 -24.01 6.84
N PHE A 336 -17.41 -22.97 7.18
CA PHE A 336 -18.36 -23.01 8.28
C PHE A 336 -19.46 -24.04 8.02
N MET A 337 -19.96 -24.15 6.79
CA MET A 337 -20.98 -25.15 6.44
C MET A 337 -20.44 -26.58 6.54
N LYS A 338 -19.17 -26.82 6.17
CA LYS A 338 -18.50 -28.11 6.42
C LYS A 338 -18.36 -28.41 7.91
N GLN A 339 -17.99 -27.41 8.70
CA GLN A 339 -17.89 -27.55 10.16
C GLN A 339 -19.25 -27.89 10.79
N LEU A 340 -20.33 -27.22 10.37
CA LEU A 340 -21.68 -27.54 10.81
C LEU A 340 -22.09 -28.96 10.41
N LYS A 341 -21.80 -29.39 9.18
CA LYS A 341 -22.06 -30.77 8.73
C LYS A 341 -21.35 -31.79 9.60
N LYS A 342 -20.10 -31.52 9.99
CA LYS A 342 -19.30 -32.39 10.86
C LYS A 342 -19.83 -32.47 12.30
N ASN A 343 -20.46 -31.40 12.78
CA ASN A 343 -21.01 -31.30 14.14
C ASN A 343 -22.53 -31.55 14.20
N ASP A 344 -23.12 -32.21 13.19
CA ASP A 344 -24.57 -32.46 13.07
C ASP A 344 -25.45 -31.20 13.24
N GLY A 345 -24.96 -30.04 12.79
CA GLY A 345 -25.64 -28.76 12.91
C GLY A 345 -25.64 -28.15 14.32
N SER A 346 -24.87 -28.73 15.25
CA SER A 346 -24.61 -28.15 16.57
C SER A 346 -23.54 -27.07 16.49
N PHE A 347 -23.88 -25.88 16.99
CA PHE A 347 -22.97 -24.74 17.07
C PHE A 347 -23.23 -24.03 18.39
N THR A 348 -22.28 -24.15 19.33
CA THR A 348 -22.43 -23.62 20.69
C THR A 348 -21.89 -22.19 20.80
N GLY A 349 -22.27 -21.46 21.85
CA GLY A 349 -21.72 -20.13 22.12
C GLY A 349 -20.20 -20.11 22.31
N LYS A 350 -19.61 -21.22 22.78
CA LYS A 350 -18.15 -21.38 22.86
C LYS A 350 -17.50 -21.50 21.48
N ASP A 351 -18.15 -22.21 20.55
CA ASP A 351 -17.66 -22.34 19.18
C ASP A 351 -17.78 -21.01 18.44
N LEU A 352 -18.84 -20.23 18.71
CA LEU A 352 -19.00 -18.86 18.22
C LEU A 352 -17.87 -17.93 18.72
N LEU A 353 -17.58 -17.96 20.02
CA LEU A 353 -16.50 -17.15 20.59
C LEU A 353 -15.14 -17.53 19.99
N LEU A 354 -14.84 -18.83 19.87
CA LEU A 354 -13.60 -19.30 19.26
C LEU A 354 -13.50 -18.88 17.79
N HIS A 355 -14.60 -18.95 17.03
CA HIS A 355 -14.64 -18.50 15.63
C HIS A 355 -14.18 -17.04 15.50
N TYR A 356 -14.69 -16.14 16.33
CA TYR A 356 -14.28 -14.74 16.33
C TYR A 356 -12.84 -14.52 16.82
N LEU A 357 -12.43 -15.22 17.88
CA LEU A 357 -11.08 -15.12 18.42
C LEU A 357 -10.02 -15.59 17.43
N HIS A 358 -10.27 -16.67 16.70
CA HIS A 358 -9.37 -17.18 15.66
C HIS A 358 -9.16 -16.13 14.55
N ARG A 359 -10.23 -15.53 14.02
CA ARG A 359 -10.10 -14.48 13.00
C ARG A 359 -9.40 -13.22 13.52
N TYR A 360 -9.75 -12.78 14.74
CA TYR A 360 -9.12 -11.60 15.33
C TYR A 360 -7.63 -11.82 15.58
N TRP A 361 -7.24 -12.97 16.14
CA TRP A 361 -5.83 -13.33 16.37
C TRP A 361 -5.03 -13.40 15.07
N ARG A 362 -5.67 -13.83 13.98
CA ARG A 362 -5.05 -13.95 12.66
C ARG A 362 -4.75 -12.61 12.00
N LEU A 363 -5.72 -11.69 11.99
CA LEU A 363 -5.63 -10.44 11.23
C LEU A 363 -4.94 -9.32 12.01
N THR A 364 -5.24 -9.21 13.31
CA THR A 364 -4.91 -8.03 14.12
C THR A 364 -3.42 -7.84 14.43
N PRO A 365 -2.58 -8.87 14.67
CA PRO A 365 -1.20 -8.64 15.08
C PRO A 365 -0.38 -7.83 14.07
N VAL A 366 -0.39 -8.23 12.80
CA VAL A 366 0.34 -7.50 11.75
C VAL A 366 -0.33 -6.18 11.41
N TYR A 367 -1.66 -6.10 11.53
CA TYR A 367 -2.39 -4.85 11.35
C TYR A 367 -2.01 -3.80 12.41
N ALA A 368 -2.00 -4.19 13.68
CA ALA A 368 -1.57 -3.34 14.79
C ALA A 368 -0.09 -2.94 14.68
N PHE A 369 0.77 -3.86 14.25
CA PHE A 369 2.18 -3.57 14.00
C PHE A 369 2.37 -2.48 12.94
N LEU A 370 1.64 -2.56 11.82
CA LEU A 370 1.74 -1.57 10.75
C LEU A 370 1.08 -0.24 11.09
N ILE A 371 -0.02 -0.26 11.87
CA ILE A 371 -0.59 0.96 12.45
C ILE A 371 0.41 1.63 13.39
N MET A 372 1.12 0.87 14.23
CA MET A 372 2.14 1.42 15.12
C MET A 372 3.28 2.08 14.34
N ILE A 373 3.75 1.46 13.24
CA ILE A 373 4.73 2.10 12.35
C ILE A 373 4.16 3.39 11.77
N PHE A 374 2.94 3.34 11.24
CA PHE A 374 2.30 4.51 10.63
C PHE A 374 2.09 5.65 11.63
N ALA A 375 1.54 5.36 12.80
CA ALA A 375 1.19 6.37 13.80
C ALA A 375 2.42 6.94 14.54
N SER A 376 3.42 6.10 14.81
CA SER A 376 4.55 6.50 15.67
C SER A 376 5.83 6.85 14.91
N LEU A 377 6.05 6.29 13.71
CA LEU A 377 7.33 6.44 13.00
C LEU A 377 7.22 7.33 11.76
N MET A 378 6.03 7.55 11.19
CA MET A 378 5.90 8.33 9.96
C MET A 378 6.53 9.71 10.05
N ASN A 379 6.49 10.39 11.20
CA ASN A 379 7.14 11.70 11.36
C ASN A 379 8.65 11.68 11.10
N TYR A 380 9.31 10.53 11.23
CA TYR A 380 10.77 10.35 11.14
C TYR A 380 11.23 9.62 9.87
N MET A 381 10.32 9.16 9.01
CA MET A 381 10.65 8.31 7.86
C MET A 381 11.11 9.08 6.60
N GLY A 382 11.07 10.41 6.61
CA GLY A 382 11.33 11.23 5.45
C GLY A 382 11.27 12.72 5.75
N THR A 383 11.55 13.54 4.73
CA THR A 383 11.43 15.00 4.79
C THR A 383 11.10 15.53 3.39
N GLY A 384 10.25 16.55 3.31
CA GLY A 384 9.88 17.20 2.05
C GLY A 384 8.83 18.29 2.30
N PRO A 385 8.59 19.21 1.35
CA PRO A 385 7.60 20.29 1.49
C PRO A 385 6.23 19.85 2.06
N PRO A 386 5.57 18.78 1.53
CA PRO A 386 4.26 18.36 2.04
C PRO A 386 4.31 17.54 3.35
N TRP A 387 5.49 17.26 3.91
CA TRP A 387 5.67 16.36 5.07
C TRP A 387 4.96 16.84 6.36
N GLN A 388 4.78 18.16 6.52
CA GLN A 388 4.06 18.74 7.67
C GLN A 388 2.56 18.48 7.65
N SER A 389 2.00 18.11 6.50
CA SER A 389 0.56 17.90 6.33
C SER A 389 0.11 16.50 6.77
N HIS A 390 0.92 15.76 7.54
CA HIS A 390 0.56 14.41 7.98
C HIS A 390 -0.62 14.43 8.96
N SER A 391 -1.61 13.56 8.70
CA SER A 391 -2.83 13.47 9.53
C SER A 391 -2.50 13.01 10.95
N ARG A 392 -2.85 13.85 11.94
CA ARG A 392 -2.76 13.50 13.37
C ARG A 392 -3.92 12.62 13.86
N GLY A 393 -4.79 12.14 12.98
CA GLY A 393 -5.95 11.31 13.35
C GLY A 393 -5.58 10.06 14.16
N CYS A 394 -4.40 9.50 13.92
CA CYS A 394 -3.90 8.34 14.68
C CYS A 394 -3.50 8.65 16.13
N GLU A 395 -3.30 9.91 16.52
CA GLU A 395 -2.96 10.26 17.92
C GLU A 395 -4.13 10.01 18.87
N THR A 396 -5.36 10.11 18.36
CA THR A 396 -6.60 10.05 19.16
C THR A 396 -7.51 8.88 18.79
N HIS A 397 -7.45 8.37 17.56
CA HIS A 397 -8.43 7.39 17.04
C HIS A 397 -7.84 6.02 16.66
N VAL A 398 -6.60 5.72 17.08
CA VAL A 398 -5.95 4.41 16.80
C VAL A 398 -6.78 3.20 17.23
N TRP A 399 -7.55 3.34 18.32
CA TRP A 399 -8.40 2.29 18.88
C TRP A 399 -9.54 1.88 17.93
N THR A 400 -10.00 2.78 17.05
CA THR A 400 -11.10 2.51 16.11
C THR A 400 -10.72 1.42 15.11
N ASN A 401 -9.46 1.40 14.67
CA ASN A 401 -8.89 0.38 13.79
C ASN A 401 -8.79 -0.98 14.48
N LEU A 402 -8.34 -1.00 15.75
CA LEU A 402 -8.22 -2.25 16.52
C LEU A 402 -9.59 -2.88 16.80
N LEU A 403 -10.64 -2.07 16.92
CA LEU A 403 -12.02 -2.54 17.06
C LEU A 403 -12.73 -2.80 15.72
N TYR A 404 -12.07 -2.58 14.57
CA TYR A 404 -12.66 -2.73 13.23
C TYR A 404 -13.94 -1.89 13.01
N ILE A 405 -13.98 -0.69 13.59
CA ILE A 405 -15.06 0.31 13.41
C ILE A 405 -14.55 1.63 12.81
N ASN A 406 -13.32 1.62 12.30
CA ASN A 406 -12.66 2.78 11.69
C ASN A 406 -13.42 3.33 10.48
N ASN A 407 -14.26 2.53 9.81
CA ASN A 407 -15.06 2.98 8.68
C ASN A 407 -16.25 3.88 9.05
N TRP A 408 -16.49 4.12 10.35
CA TRP A 408 -17.48 5.11 10.84
C TRP A 408 -16.85 6.47 11.17
N PHE A 409 -15.52 6.57 11.11
CA PHE A 409 -14.77 7.79 11.40
C PHE A 409 -14.08 8.30 10.12
N HIS A 410 -14.19 9.61 9.85
CA HIS A 410 -13.72 10.21 8.60
C HIS A 410 -12.95 11.51 8.83
N GLY A 411 -12.31 12.02 7.78
CA GLY A 411 -11.56 13.28 7.81
C GLY A 411 -10.45 13.26 8.87
N ALA A 412 -10.42 14.29 9.72
CA ALA A 412 -9.41 14.44 10.79
C ALA A 412 -9.42 13.32 11.84
N GLN A 413 -10.52 12.54 11.93
CA GLN A 413 -10.64 11.42 12.86
C GLN A 413 -10.16 10.09 12.27
N ALA A 414 -9.92 10.03 10.95
CA ALA A 414 -9.52 8.79 10.30
C ALA A 414 -8.05 8.46 10.61
N CYS A 415 -7.81 7.29 11.19
CA CYS A 415 -6.49 6.68 11.30
C CYS A 415 -6.37 5.51 10.31
N PHE A 416 -5.25 5.44 9.59
CA PHE A 416 -4.94 4.34 8.66
C PHE A 416 -6.11 4.09 7.68
N GLY A 417 -6.57 5.17 7.03
CA GLY A 417 -7.88 5.26 6.39
C GLY A 417 -8.14 4.26 5.27
N TRP A 418 -7.10 3.73 4.61
CA TRP A 418 -7.26 2.68 3.60
C TRP A 418 -7.77 1.37 4.21
N ALA A 419 -7.61 1.11 5.51
CA ALA A 419 -8.12 -0.10 6.13
C ALA A 419 -9.63 -0.09 6.41
N TRP A 420 -10.41 0.87 5.88
CA TRP A 420 -11.86 0.92 6.05
C TRP A 420 -12.55 -0.39 5.64
N TYR A 421 -12.07 -1.08 4.60
CA TYR A 421 -12.72 -2.32 4.14
C TYR A 421 -12.55 -3.46 5.14
N LEU A 422 -11.46 -3.47 5.92
CA LEU A 422 -11.25 -4.48 6.98
C LEU A 422 -12.31 -4.32 8.06
N GLY A 423 -12.69 -3.07 8.38
CA GLY A 423 -13.82 -2.78 9.26
C GLY A 423 -15.13 -3.38 8.75
N VAL A 424 -15.46 -3.10 7.48
CA VAL A 424 -16.64 -3.65 6.81
C VAL A 424 -16.64 -5.18 6.82
N ASP A 425 -15.52 -5.80 6.46
CA ASP A 425 -15.34 -7.25 6.38
C ASP A 425 -15.51 -7.93 7.75
N MET A 426 -14.92 -7.37 8.81
CA MET A 426 -15.08 -7.89 10.17
C MET A 426 -16.53 -7.75 10.69
N GLN A 427 -17.19 -6.63 10.40
CA GLN A 427 -18.59 -6.41 10.78
C GLN A 427 -19.52 -7.42 10.08
N LEU A 428 -19.30 -7.68 8.79
CA LEU A 428 -20.06 -8.69 8.04
C LEU A 428 -19.74 -10.11 8.50
N TYR A 429 -18.49 -10.38 8.88
CA TYR A 429 -18.09 -11.65 9.47
C TYR A 429 -18.79 -11.94 10.81
N ILE A 430 -18.98 -10.92 11.65
CA ILE A 430 -19.75 -11.07 12.90
C ILE A 430 -21.23 -11.44 12.61
N LEU A 431 -21.79 -10.99 11.49
CA LEU A 431 -23.15 -11.35 11.09
C LEU A 431 -23.22 -12.75 10.42
N ALA A 432 -22.14 -13.20 9.79
CA ALA A 432 -22.13 -14.40 8.96
C ALA A 432 -22.57 -15.71 9.67
N PRO A 433 -22.10 -16.06 10.89
CA PRO A 433 -22.53 -17.28 11.58
C PRO A 433 -24.05 -17.38 11.77
N ALA A 434 -24.72 -16.27 12.10
CA ALA A 434 -26.17 -16.26 12.28
C ALA A 434 -26.90 -16.60 10.97
N LEU A 435 -26.47 -16.00 9.86
CA LEU A 435 -27.00 -16.27 8.53
C LEU A 435 -26.72 -17.71 8.09
N LEU A 436 -25.52 -18.21 8.33
CA LEU A 436 -25.09 -19.55 7.92
C LEU A 436 -25.76 -20.66 8.72
N VAL A 437 -25.91 -20.50 10.04
CA VAL A 437 -26.68 -21.44 10.87
C VAL A 437 -28.14 -21.49 10.41
N LEU A 438 -28.73 -20.34 10.08
CA LEU A 438 -30.10 -20.27 9.56
C LEU A 438 -30.20 -20.94 8.18
N LEU A 439 -29.23 -20.69 7.29
CA LEU A 439 -29.15 -21.29 5.95
C LEU A 439 -28.94 -22.81 6.01
N TYR A 440 -28.22 -23.31 7.02
CA TYR A 440 -28.04 -24.75 7.24
C TYR A 440 -29.32 -25.41 7.77
N LYS A 441 -29.94 -24.85 8.82
CA LYS A 441 -31.11 -25.46 9.48
C LYS A 441 -32.42 -25.23 8.72
N LYS A 442 -32.61 -24.04 8.14
CA LYS A 442 -33.82 -23.64 7.41
C LYS A 442 -33.41 -22.96 6.08
N PRO A 443 -33.01 -23.74 5.06
CA PRO A 443 -32.39 -23.21 3.84
C PRO A 443 -33.26 -22.21 3.09
N LYS A 444 -34.58 -22.42 3.01
CA LYS A 444 -35.50 -21.45 2.36
C LYS A 444 -35.50 -20.09 3.07
N LEU A 445 -35.59 -20.10 4.39
CA LEU A 445 -35.63 -18.87 5.20
C LEU A 445 -34.27 -18.14 5.17
N GLY A 446 -33.17 -18.89 5.32
CA GLY A 446 -31.83 -18.32 5.20
C GLY A 446 -31.58 -17.71 3.82
N LEU A 447 -32.00 -18.39 2.74
CA LEU A 447 -31.87 -17.89 1.38
C LEU A 447 -32.68 -16.61 1.15
N VAL A 448 -33.95 -16.58 1.59
CA VAL A 448 -34.80 -15.38 1.51
C VAL A 448 -34.14 -14.22 2.26
N LEU A 449 -33.62 -14.45 3.47
CA LEU A 449 -32.96 -13.40 4.25
C LEU A 449 -31.72 -12.85 3.54
N ILE A 450 -30.87 -13.72 2.98
CA ILE A 450 -29.68 -13.29 2.22
C ILE A 450 -30.08 -12.47 0.98
N ILE A 451 -31.13 -12.89 0.25
CA ILE A 451 -31.64 -12.15 -0.91
C ILE A 451 -32.20 -10.77 -0.49
N VAL A 452 -32.92 -10.70 0.62
CA VAL A 452 -33.44 -9.43 1.17
C VAL A 452 -32.29 -8.49 1.56
N LEU A 453 -31.26 -9.00 2.23
CA LEU A 453 -30.07 -8.21 2.59
C LEU A 453 -29.31 -7.74 1.35
N LEU A 454 -29.15 -8.61 0.35
CA LEU A 454 -28.54 -8.26 -0.94
C LEU A 454 -29.32 -7.15 -1.64
N ALA A 455 -30.64 -7.29 -1.77
CA ALA A 455 -31.50 -6.28 -2.37
C ALA A 455 -31.50 -4.96 -1.57
N GLY A 456 -31.54 -5.06 -0.23
CA GLY A 456 -31.45 -3.91 0.66
C GLY A 456 -30.12 -3.16 0.51
N SER A 457 -29.01 -3.88 0.33
CA SER A 457 -27.70 -3.28 0.06
C SER A 457 -27.66 -2.54 -1.27
N MET A 458 -28.23 -3.12 -2.32
CA MET A 458 -28.33 -2.49 -3.64
C MET A 458 -29.13 -1.19 -3.56
N VAL A 459 -30.32 -1.24 -2.93
CA VAL A 459 -31.18 -0.07 -2.72
C VAL A 459 -30.46 0.98 -1.89
N ALA A 460 -29.79 0.60 -0.80
CA ALA A 460 -29.05 1.55 0.03
C ALA A 460 -27.92 2.24 -0.73
N SER A 461 -27.16 1.51 -1.55
CA SER A 461 -26.11 2.09 -2.41
C SER A 461 -26.66 3.13 -3.38
N GLY A 462 -27.79 2.84 -4.03
CA GLY A 462 -28.46 3.79 -4.92
C GLY A 462 -28.98 5.03 -4.17
N LEU A 463 -29.65 4.83 -3.04
CA LEU A 463 -30.19 5.92 -2.23
C LEU A 463 -29.08 6.83 -1.69
N LEU A 464 -28.01 6.26 -1.14
CA LEU A 464 -26.87 7.04 -0.66
C LEU A 464 -26.21 7.83 -1.80
N GLN A 465 -26.04 7.23 -2.98
CA GLN A 465 -25.54 7.95 -4.15
C GLN A 465 -26.47 9.09 -4.55
N HIS A 466 -27.79 8.89 -4.50
CA HIS A 466 -28.76 9.95 -4.75
C HIS A 466 -28.61 11.12 -3.78
N PHE A 467 -28.39 10.85 -2.49
CA PHE A 467 -28.13 11.89 -1.50
C PHE A 467 -26.78 12.59 -1.70
N VAL A 468 -25.73 11.86 -2.10
CA VAL A 468 -24.42 12.45 -2.40
C VAL A 468 -24.51 13.40 -3.62
N VAL A 469 -25.23 13.00 -4.67
CA VAL A 469 -25.32 13.79 -5.90
C VAL A 469 -26.23 15.01 -5.75
N ASN A 470 -27.31 14.89 -4.97
CA ASN A 470 -28.30 15.97 -4.82
C ASN A 470 -28.15 16.78 -3.52
N GLY A 471 -27.34 16.31 -2.56
CA GLY A 471 -27.12 16.96 -1.27
C GLY A 471 -25.93 17.92 -1.31
N GLN A 472 -26.05 19.08 -0.67
CA GLN A 472 -24.92 19.99 -0.52
C GLN A 472 -24.00 19.55 0.62
N GLY A 473 -22.69 19.49 0.35
CA GLY A 473 -21.67 19.18 1.36
C GLY A 473 -21.52 17.70 1.74
N GLN A 474 -22.17 16.78 1.02
CA GLN A 474 -22.04 15.34 1.25
C GLN A 474 -20.89 14.76 0.42
N ASP A 475 -19.86 14.26 1.09
CA ASP A 475 -18.75 13.58 0.42
C ASP A 475 -19.08 12.08 0.20
N TYR A 476 -18.79 11.60 -1.00
CA TYR A 476 -19.04 10.20 -1.40
C TYR A 476 -18.27 9.21 -0.51
N PHE A 477 -17.03 9.55 -0.15
CA PHE A 477 -16.17 8.64 0.60
C PHE A 477 -16.73 8.34 2.00
N SER A 478 -17.14 9.39 2.71
CA SER A 478 -17.72 9.29 4.05
C SER A 478 -19.16 8.75 4.06
N THR A 479 -19.97 9.13 3.09
CA THR A 479 -21.42 8.85 3.10
C THR A 479 -21.78 7.47 2.53
N ALA A 480 -21.14 7.08 1.42
CA ALA A 480 -21.55 5.91 0.64
C ALA A 480 -20.44 4.86 0.47
N TYR A 481 -19.20 5.30 0.28
CA TYR A 481 -18.10 4.42 -0.10
C TYR A 481 -17.68 3.46 1.03
N THR A 482 -17.65 3.94 2.27
CA THR A 482 -17.18 3.20 3.46
C THR A 482 -18.31 2.56 4.28
N ALA A 483 -19.57 2.79 3.87
CA ALA A 483 -20.75 2.30 4.56
C ALA A 483 -20.93 0.78 4.41
N THR A 484 -20.94 0.05 5.53
CA THR A 484 -21.04 -1.42 5.57
C THR A 484 -22.29 -1.94 4.86
N TYR A 485 -23.42 -1.27 5.04
CA TYR A 485 -24.69 -1.68 4.44
C TYR A 485 -24.76 -1.41 2.93
N ALA A 486 -24.06 -0.40 2.42
CA ALA A 486 -23.89 -0.19 0.97
C ALA A 486 -22.92 -1.22 0.35
N ARG A 487 -21.98 -1.74 1.14
CA ARG A 487 -20.93 -2.68 0.71
C ARG A 487 -21.24 -4.15 0.91
N MET A 488 -22.36 -4.51 1.54
CA MET A 488 -22.65 -5.91 1.87
C MET A 488 -23.05 -6.77 0.65
N GLY A 489 -23.50 -6.19 -0.46
CA GLY A 489 -23.92 -6.92 -1.67
C GLY A 489 -22.91 -7.97 -2.15
N PRO A 490 -21.66 -7.58 -2.48
CA PRO A 490 -20.56 -8.50 -2.80
C PRO A 490 -20.36 -9.64 -1.79
N TYR A 491 -20.45 -9.33 -0.50
CA TYR A 491 -20.31 -10.31 0.58
C TYR A 491 -21.46 -11.34 0.56
N MET A 492 -22.71 -10.89 0.36
CA MET A 492 -23.86 -11.78 0.23
C MET A 492 -23.73 -12.73 -0.98
N VAL A 493 -23.22 -12.23 -2.11
CA VAL A 493 -22.91 -13.07 -3.28
C VAL A 493 -21.88 -14.15 -2.93
N GLY A 494 -20.85 -13.80 -2.17
CA GLY A 494 -19.85 -14.76 -1.67
C GLY A 494 -20.44 -15.83 -0.76
N LEU A 495 -21.34 -15.46 0.18
CA LEU A 495 -22.05 -16.43 1.03
C LEU A 495 -22.88 -17.42 0.19
N LEU A 496 -23.58 -16.93 -0.82
CA LEU A 496 -24.37 -17.78 -1.73
C LEU A 496 -23.46 -18.73 -2.53
N LEU A 497 -22.33 -18.23 -3.05
CA LEU A 497 -21.38 -19.07 -3.78
C LEU A 497 -20.78 -20.17 -2.89
N GLY A 498 -20.42 -19.84 -1.64
CA GLY A 498 -19.92 -20.83 -0.68
C GLY A 498 -20.96 -21.88 -0.31
N TYR A 499 -22.23 -21.49 -0.21
CA TYR A 499 -23.34 -22.43 -0.05
C TYR A 499 -23.51 -23.36 -1.26
N ILE A 500 -23.39 -22.82 -2.47
CA ILE A 500 -23.45 -23.61 -3.72
C ILE A 500 -22.33 -24.65 -3.71
N PHE A 501 -21.08 -24.24 -3.43
CA PHE A 501 -19.95 -25.18 -3.35
C PHE A 501 -20.13 -26.25 -2.28
N PHE A 502 -20.67 -25.90 -1.12
CA PHE A 502 -21.00 -26.87 -0.08
C PHE A 502 -22.04 -27.90 -0.56
N LYS A 503 -23.06 -27.48 -1.33
CA LYS A 503 -24.11 -28.36 -1.83
C LYS A 503 -23.68 -29.21 -3.03
N THR A 504 -22.85 -28.67 -3.91
CA THR A 504 -22.43 -29.36 -5.15
C THR A 504 -21.16 -30.18 -4.99
N ASP A 505 -20.44 -30.06 -3.86
CA ASP A 505 -19.14 -30.72 -3.64
C ASP A 505 -18.15 -30.45 -4.79
N HIS A 506 -18.17 -29.20 -5.30
CA HIS A 506 -17.37 -28.75 -6.45
C HIS A 506 -17.57 -29.54 -7.75
N LYS A 507 -18.71 -30.23 -7.90
CA LYS A 507 -19.00 -31.06 -9.07
C LYS A 507 -20.25 -30.59 -9.79
N VAL A 508 -20.19 -30.62 -11.11
CA VAL A 508 -21.35 -30.41 -11.99
C VAL A 508 -21.44 -31.55 -13.01
N PRO A 509 -22.66 -31.96 -13.43
CA PRO A 509 -22.81 -33.03 -14.40
C PRO A 509 -22.18 -32.65 -15.75
N ASN A 510 -21.38 -33.53 -16.36
CA ASN A 510 -20.77 -33.28 -17.67
C ASN A 510 -21.76 -33.57 -18.82
N THR A 511 -22.84 -32.79 -18.90
CA THR A 511 -23.86 -32.93 -19.96
C THR A 511 -23.73 -31.82 -21.02
N ARG A 512 -24.26 -32.04 -22.23
CA ARG A 512 -24.33 -30.99 -23.27
C ARG A 512 -25.03 -29.73 -22.75
N ARG A 513 -26.09 -29.89 -21.95
CA ARG A 513 -26.81 -28.78 -21.32
C ARG A 513 -25.90 -27.99 -20.36
N THR A 514 -25.13 -28.67 -19.52
CA THR A 514 -24.16 -28.01 -18.62
C THR A 514 -23.12 -27.22 -19.41
N LYS A 515 -22.56 -27.80 -20.48
CA LYS A 515 -21.59 -27.11 -21.35
C LYS A 515 -22.17 -25.82 -21.94
N VAL A 516 -23.40 -25.87 -22.46
CA VAL A 516 -24.10 -24.70 -23.00
C VAL A 516 -24.34 -23.64 -21.91
N LEU A 517 -24.81 -24.05 -20.73
CA LEU A 517 -25.01 -23.13 -19.60
C LEU A 517 -23.70 -22.48 -19.14
N MET A 518 -22.59 -23.23 -19.13
CA MET A 518 -21.27 -22.68 -18.79
C MET A 518 -20.79 -21.66 -19.82
N LEU A 519 -20.99 -21.93 -21.10
CA LEU A 519 -20.67 -20.98 -22.18
C LEU A 519 -21.52 -19.70 -22.07
N LEU A 520 -22.83 -19.83 -21.88
CA LEU A 520 -23.72 -18.69 -21.69
C LEU A 520 -23.35 -17.88 -20.45
N GLY A 521 -22.98 -18.54 -19.36
CA GLY A 521 -22.52 -17.86 -18.15
C GLY A 521 -21.21 -17.10 -18.38
N TRP A 522 -20.27 -17.62 -19.18
CA TRP A 522 -19.08 -16.86 -19.58
C TRP A 522 -19.44 -15.61 -20.39
N VAL A 523 -20.30 -15.73 -21.40
CA VAL A 523 -20.75 -14.58 -22.20
C VAL A 523 -21.43 -13.52 -21.32
N PHE A 524 -22.31 -13.96 -20.41
CA PHE A 524 -23.04 -13.06 -19.52
C PHE A 524 -22.13 -12.41 -18.47
N ALA A 525 -21.21 -13.18 -17.86
CA ALA A 525 -20.25 -12.65 -16.90
C ALA A 525 -19.30 -11.64 -17.55
N SER A 526 -18.82 -11.90 -18.76
CA SER A 526 -18.01 -10.95 -19.52
C SER A 526 -18.78 -9.69 -19.88
N ALA A 527 -20.03 -9.82 -20.34
CA ALA A 527 -20.88 -8.66 -20.62
C ALA A 527 -21.13 -7.81 -19.37
N ILE A 528 -21.47 -8.45 -18.24
CA ILE A 528 -21.62 -7.79 -16.94
C ILE A 528 -20.33 -7.08 -16.52
N ALA A 529 -19.18 -7.76 -16.63
CA ALA A 529 -17.91 -7.17 -16.27
C ALA A 529 -17.63 -5.93 -17.12
N VAL A 530 -17.75 -6.02 -18.45
CA VAL A 530 -17.52 -4.87 -19.34
C VAL A 530 -18.47 -3.72 -19.04
N VAL A 531 -19.75 -3.99 -18.83
CA VAL A 531 -20.75 -2.97 -18.52
C VAL A 531 -20.42 -2.32 -17.18
N PHE A 532 -20.33 -3.08 -16.10
CA PHE A 532 -20.23 -2.53 -14.73
C PHE A 532 -18.81 -2.15 -14.29
N LEU A 533 -17.80 -2.45 -15.11
CA LEU A 533 -16.46 -1.87 -14.97
C LEU A 533 -16.40 -0.43 -15.50
N GLN A 534 -17.33 0.00 -16.35
CA GLN A 534 -17.37 1.38 -16.78
C GLN A 534 -17.74 2.31 -15.63
N TYR A 535 -16.98 3.40 -15.50
CA TYR A 535 -17.31 4.46 -14.58
C TYR A 535 -18.39 5.34 -15.20
N VAL A 536 -19.63 5.19 -14.74
CA VAL A 536 -20.73 6.07 -15.09
C VAL A 536 -20.90 7.07 -13.95
N ASP A 537 -20.45 8.30 -14.21
CA ASP A 537 -20.44 9.34 -13.19
C ASP A 537 -21.86 9.72 -12.74
N GLY A 538 -21.99 10.02 -11.44
CA GLY A 538 -23.19 10.64 -10.86
C GLY A 538 -24.50 9.85 -10.91
N SER A 539 -24.56 8.63 -11.45
CA SER A 539 -25.82 7.89 -11.62
C SER A 539 -26.19 7.04 -10.38
N PRO A 540 -27.27 7.36 -9.63
CA PRO A 540 -27.73 6.55 -8.50
C PRO A 540 -28.25 5.18 -8.94
N ALA A 541 -28.89 5.13 -10.11
CA ALA A 541 -29.38 3.88 -10.70
C ALA A 541 -28.21 2.94 -11.01
N TRP A 542 -27.12 3.47 -11.58
CA TRP A 542 -25.92 2.67 -11.84
C TRP A 542 -25.31 2.10 -10.56
N ARG A 543 -25.15 2.95 -9.54
CA ARG A 543 -24.59 2.58 -8.24
C ARG A 543 -25.41 1.52 -7.48
N THR A 544 -26.69 1.40 -7.81
CA THR A 544 -27.56 0.36 -7.24
C THR A 544 -27.10 -1.06 -7.64
N PHE A 545 -26.57 -1.22 -8.86
CA PHE A 545 -26.28 -2.55 -9.43
C PHE A 545 -24.79 -2.84 -9.59
N ASP A 546 -23.96 -1.82 -9.80
CA ASP A 546 -22.59 -1.96 -10.26
C ASP A 546 -21.71 -2.89 -9.40
N ARG A 547 -21.75 -2.76 -8.07
CA ARG A 547 -20.97 -3.58 -7.13
C ARG A 547 -21.41 -5.04 -7.17
N THR A 548 -22.69 -5.27 -6.94
CA THR A 548 -23.25 -6.62 -6.83
C THR A 548 -23.14 -7.37 -8.14
N MET A 549 -23.42 -6.71 -9.28
CA MET A 549 -23.32 -7.34 -10.60
C MET A 549 -21.87 -7.66 -10.95
N PHE A 550 -20.92 -6.75 -10.70
CA PHE A 550 -19.50 -7.06 -10.84
C PHE A 550 -19.08 -8.27 -10.00
N SER A 551 -19.50 -8.32 -8.73
CA SER A 551 -19.23 -9.48 -7.86
C SER A 551 -19.88 -10.76 -8.37
N CYS A 552 -21.06 -10.71 -8.99
CA CYS A 552 -21.64 -11.88 -9.65
C CYS A 552 -20.79 -12.38 -10.83
N ALA A 553 -20.18 -11.47 -11.62
CA ALA A 553 -19.25 -11.87 -12.68
C ALA A 553 -18.00 -12.54 -12.11
N VAL A 554 -17.41 -11.99 -11.03
CA VAL A 554 -16.27 -12.62 -10.35
C VAL A 554 -16.66 -13.96 -9.71
N ALA A 555 -17.85 -14.06 -9.11
CA ALA A 555 -18.39 -15.29 -8.56
C ALA A 555 -18.49 -16.38 -9.62
N TRP A 556 -18.92 -16.00 -10.83
CA TRP A 556 -18.98 -16.90 -11.98
C TRP A 556 -17.60 -17.41 -12.40
N VAL A 557 -16.59 -16.51 -12.49
CA VAL A 557 -15.20 -16.90 -12.78
C VAL A 557 -14.71 -17.92 -11.75
N VAL A 558 -14.89 -17.64 -10.45
CA VAL A 558 -14.52 -18.55 -9.38
C VAL A 558 -15.23 -19.90 -9.53
N PHE A 559 -16.54 -19.89 -9.76
CA PHE A 559 -17.34 -21.09 -9.94
C PHE A 559 -16.85 -21.93 -11.13
N ALA A 560 -16.77 -21.34 -12.31
CA ALA A 560 -16.37 -22.01 -13.54
C ALA A 560 -14.95 -22.58 -13.45
N CYS A 561 -14.01 -21.84 -12.86
CA CYS A 561 -12.65 -22.33 -12.64
C CYS A 561 -12.60 -23.52 -11.68
N SER A 562 -13.43 -23.50 -10.62
CA SER A 562 -13.43 -24.54 -9.58
C SER A 562 -14.09 -25.84 -10.03
N VAL A 563 -15.06 -25.77 -10.94
CA VAL A 563 -15.76 -26.96 -11.48
C VAL A 563 -15.13 -27.52 -12.77
N GLY A 564 -14.00 -26.97 -13.22
CA GLY A 564 -13.25 -27.44 -14.39
C GLY A 564 -13.70 -26.89 -15.75
N TYR A 565 -14.49 -25.80 -15.78
CA TYR A 565 -15.00 -25.15 -16.99
C TYR A 565 -14.34 -23.80 -17.28
N GLY A 566 -13.19 -23.49 -16.67
CA GLY A 566 -12.47 -22.23 -16.88
C GLY A 566 -11.42 -22.25 -17.99
N GLY A 567 -10.97 -23.42 -18.45
CA GLY A 567 -9.97 -23.54 -19.54
C GLY A 567 -8.71 -22.71 -19.25
N ILE A 568 -8.31 -21.87 -20.21
CA ILE A 568 -7.13 -20.98 -20.13
C ILE A 568 -7.18 -20.07 -18.89
N ILE A 569 -8.37 -19.63 -18.48
CA ILE A 569 -8.52 -18.75 -17.31
C ILE A 569 -8.17 -19.53 -16.03
N THR A 570 -8.54 -20.81 -15.94
CA THR A 570 -8.12 -21.65 -14.82
C THR A 570 -6.61 -21.81 -14.79
N GLU A 571 -5.97 -22.07 -15.94
CA GLU A 571 -4.52 -22.23 -16.04
C GLU A 571 -3.79 -20.95 -15.58
N LEU A 572 -4.22 -19.78 -16.07
CA LEU A 572 -3.66 -18.50 -15.68
C LEU A 572 -3.84 -18.22 -14.18
N LEU A 573 -5.07 -18.34 -13.67
CA LEU A 573 -5.38 -17.98 -12.27
C LEU A 573 -4.85 -18.98 -11.25
N SER A 574 -4.63 -20.23 -11.67
CA SER A 574 -4.12 -21.31 -10.82
C SER A 574 -2.61 -21.50 -10.94
N TRP A 575 -1.92 -20.62 -11.68
CA TRP A 575 -0.47 -20.72 -11.84
C TRP A 575 0.26 -20.72 -10.48
N SER A 576 1.17 -21.68 -10.30
CA SER A 576 1.91 -21.88 -9.05
C SER A 576 2.76 -20.67 -8.65
N GLY A 577 3.15 -19.84 -9.62
CA GLY A 577 3.83 -18.56 -9.39
C GLY A 577 2.99 -17.56 -8.57
N TRP A 578 1.65 -17.67 -8.60
CA TRP A 578 0.79 -16.83 -7.76
C TRP A 578 0.82 -17.22 -6.29
N VAL A 579 1.21 -18.44 -5.94
CA VAL A 579 1.10 -18.94 -4.56
C VAL A 579 1.90 -18.08 -3.57
N PRO A 580 3.20 -17.80 -3.77
CA PRO A 580 3.96 -16.97 -2.82
C PRO A 580 3.40 -15.55 -2.71
N LEU A 581 3.06 -14.92 -3.85
CA LEU A 581 2.50 -13.58 -3.87
C LEU A 581 1.14 -13.51 -3.17
N SER A 582 0.27 -14.49 -3.43
CA SER A 582 -1.07 -14.54 -2.84
C SER A 582 -1.04 -14.60 -1.31
N ARG A 583 -0.03 -15.25 -0.73
CA ARG A 583 0.17 -15.34 0.72
C ARG A 583 0.60 -14.01 1.34
N LEU A 584 1.17 -13.11 0.54
CA LEU A 584 1.62 -11.79 0.95
C LEU A 584 0.60 -10.69 0.62
N THR A 585 -0.52 -11.00 -0.05
CA THR A 585 -1.49 -9.98 -0.50
C THR A 585 -2.05 -9.15 0.65
N TYR A 586 -2.30 -9.76 1.81
CA TYR A 586 -2.79 -9.04 2.99
C TYR A 586 -1.77 -8.03 3.54
N THR A 587 -0.51 -8.44 3.71
CA THR A 587 0.53 -7.54 4.22
C THR A 587 0.97 -6.51 3.18
N ALA A 588 1.06 -6.88 1.90
CA ALA A 588 1.29 -5.94 0.81
C ALA A 588 0.16 -4.89 0.73
N TYR A 589 -1.10 -5.31 0.91
CA TYR A 589 -2.23 -4.39 1.01
C TYR A 589 -2.07 -3.40 2.17
N LEU A 590 -1.65 -3.84 3.36
CA LEU A 590 -1.53 -2.94 4.50
C LEU A 590 -0.37 -1.94 4.34
N VAL A 591 0.74 -2.38 3.76
CA VAL A 591 1.98 -1.59 3.68
C VAL A 591 2.01 -0.62 2.48
N HIS A 592 1.37 -0.94 1.35
CA HIS A 592 1.55 -0.13 0.12
C HIS A 592 1.25 1.37 0.29
N PRO A 593 0.22 1.83 1.04
CA PRO A 593 0.00 3.26 1.18
C PRO A 593 1.05 3.91 2.08
N ILE A 594 1.62 3.20 3.04
CA ILE A 594 2.75 3.70 3.85
C ILE A 594 3.93 4.04 2.92
N ILE A 595 4.26 3.15 1.99
CA ILE A 595 5.32 3.38 0.99
C ILE A 595 5.00 4.59 0.12
N MET A 596 3.76 4.67 -0.39
CA MET A 596 3.32 5.79 -1.23
C MET A 596 3.37 7.12 -0.47
N TYR A 597 2.92 7.17 0.79
CA TYR A 597 3.03 8.35 1.64
C TYR A 597 4.48 8.78 1.83
N VAL A 598 5.35 7.85 2.23
CA VAL A 598 6.78 8.17 2.46
C VAL A 598 7.42 8.71 1.19
N HIS A 599 7.16 8.10 0.03
CA HIS A 599 7.71 8.58 -1.23
C HIS A 599 7.13 9.94 -1.64
N ASN A 600 5.81 10.04 -1.78
CA ASN A 600 5.14 11.23 -2.31
C ASN A 600 5.35 12.45 -1.40
N MET A 601 5.31 12.26 -0.08
CA MET A 601 5.54 13.37 0.85
C MET A 601 7.03 13.77 0.96
N SER A 602 7.96 12.89 0.57
CA SER A 602 9.40 13.20 0.53
C SER A 602 9.83 13.88 -0.78
N LEU A 603 8.93 14.00 -1.76
CA LEU A 603 9.24 14.69 -3.01
C LEU A 603 9.53 16.17 -2.74
N LYS A 604 10.66 16.65 -3.23
CA LYS A 604 11.13 18.04 -3.07
C LYS A 604 10.67 18.95 -4.19
N THR A 605 10.18 18.35 -5.27
CA THR A 605 9.62 19.00 -6.44
C THR A 605 8.26 18.38 -6.72
N PRO A 606 7.32 19.14 -7.31
CA PRO A 606 6.05 18.57 -7.74
C PRO A 606 6.25 17.35 -8.67
N LEU A 607 5.35 16.38 -8.56
CA LEU A 607 5.37 15.18 -9.39
C LEU A 607 4.80 15.52 -10.77
N PHE A 608 5.62 15.45 -11.82
CA PHE A 608 5.11 15.60 -13.18
C PHE A 608 4.21 14.41 -13.54
N TYR A 609 2.93 14.69 -13.79
CA TYR A 609 1.99 13.68 -14.20
C TYR A 609 2.23 13.34 -15.68
N SER A 610 2.52 12.06 -15.93
CA SER A 610 2.39 11.46 -17.25
C SER A 610 1.95 10.02 -17.10
N VAL A 611 1.23 9.49 -18.09
CA VAL A 611 0.79 8.09 -18.06
C VAL A 611 1.98 7.14 -17.88
N THR A 612 3.09 7.43 -18.55
CA THR A 612 4.34 6.68 -18.44
C THR A 612 4.90 6.71 -17.02
N ASN A 613 5.01 7.89 -16.39
CA ASN A 613 5.50 8.02 -15.02
C ASN A 613 4.61 7.26 -14.02
N GLN A 614 3.28 7.30 -14.21
CA GLN A 614 2.34 6.54 -13.38
C GLN A 614 2.54 5.02 -13.50
N TRP A 615 2.85 4.51 -14.69
CA TRP A 615 3.20 3.09 -14.88
C TRP A 615 4.52 2.71 -14.19
N PHE A 616 5.55 3.55 -14.29
CA PHE A 616 6.82 3.34 -13.58
C PHE A 616 6.62 3.32 -12.06
N LEU A 617 5.85 4.27 -11.52
CA LEU A 617 5.52 4.33 -10.10
C LEU A 617 4.70 3.12 -9.66
N PHE A 618 3.73 2.69 -10.45
CA PHE A 618 2.93 1.50 -10.16
C PHE A 618 3.79 0.24 -10.02
N ILE A 619 4.72 0.01 -10.94
CA ILE A 619 5.62 -1.15 -10.91
C ILE A 619 6.53 -1.07 -9.67
N ALA A 620 7.11 0.11 -9.41
CA ALA A 620 7.98 0.33 -8.25
C ALA A 620 7.23 0.12 -6.93
N TYR A 621 6.03 0.70 -6.77
CA TYR A 621 5.20 0.53 -5.58
C TYR A 621 4.72 -0.91 -5.41
N SER A 622 4.38 -1.61 -6.49
CA SER A 622 3.99 -3.02 -6.42
C SER A 622 5.13 -3.89 -5.91
N PHE A 623 6.33 -3.71 -6.47
CA PHE A 623 7.51 -4.44 -6.04
C PHE A 623 7.83 -4.16 -4.57
N LEU A 624 7.88 -2.90 -4.16
CA LEU A 624 8.14 -2.50 -2.77
C LEU A 624 7.05 -2.99 -1.81
N ALA A 625 5.77 -2.98 -2.22
CA ALA A 625 4.66 -3.46 -1.41
C ALA A 625 4.79 -4.96 -1.10
N PHE A 626 5.12 -5.79 -2.09
CA PHE A 626 5.35 -7.22 -1.86
C PHE A 626 6.64 -7.49 -1.08
N LEU A 627 7.69 -6.70 -1.30
CA LEU A 627 8.95 -6.82 -0.55
C LEU A 627 8.77 -6.47 0.93
N CYS A 628 8.19 -5.31 1.23
CA CYS A 628 7.93 -4.89 2.60
C CYS A 628 6.81 -5.73 3.24
N GLY A 629 5.83 -6.18 2.45
CA GLY A 629 4.81 -7.15 2.87
C GLY A 629 5.43 -8.47 3.32
N PHE A 630 6.39 -9.00 2.56
CA PHE A 630 7.18 -10.17 2.96
C PHE A 630 7.89 -9.96 4.31
N VAL A 631 8.56 -8.82 4.50
CA VAL A 631 9.22 -8.50 5.77
C VAL A 631 8.21 -8.46 6.92
N ALA A 632 7.07 -7.78 6.75
CA ALA A 632 6.01 -7.72 7.77
C ALA A 632 5.41 -9.11 8.07
N SER A 633 5.24 -9.95 7.06
CA SER A 633 4.74 -11.32 7.21
C SER A 633 5.69 -12.20 8.03
N ILE A 634 7.00 -12.10 7.77
CA ILE A 634 8.02 -12.84 8.52
C ILE A 634 8.15 -12.33 9.96
N MET A 635 8.08 -11.02 10.16
CA MET A 635 8.24 -10.41 11.48
C MET A 635 7.07 -10.68 12.42
N VAL A 636 5.83 -10.68 11.90
CA VAL A 636 4.63 -10.68 12.75
C VAL A 636 3.56 -11.68 12.28
N GLU A 637 3.12 -11.64 11.03
CA GLU A 637 1.98 -12.45 10.59
C GLU A 637 2.18 -13.96 10.82
N LEU A 638 3.27 -14.52 10.28
CA LEU A 638 3.55 -15.96 10.34
C LEU A 638 3.92 -16.44 11.76
N PRO A 639 4.70 -15.69 12.56
CA PRO A 639 4.92 -16.05 13.96
C PRO A 639 3.65 -16.10 14.79
N PHE A 640 2.78 -15.09 14.71
CA PHE A 640 1.53 -15.08 15.47
C PHE A 640 0.57 -16.18 15.00
N PHE A 641 0.55 -16.49 13.69
CA PHE A 641 -0.15 -17.66 13.18
C PHE A 641 0.39 -18.98 13.74
N GLY A 642 1.72 -19.11 13.88
CA GLY A 642 2.35 -20.28 14.53
C GLY A 642 1.98 -20.41 16.01
N LEU A 643 1.93 -19.27 16.73
CA LEU A 643 1.52 -19.20 18.13
C LEU A 643 0.06 -19.59 18.35
N GLU A 644 -0.82 -19.28 17.41
CA GLU A 644 -2.24 -19.64 17.47
C GLU A 644 -2.40 -21.15 17.73
N LYS A 645 -1.63 -21.98 17.02
CA LYS A 645 -1.67 -23.45 17.15
C LYS A 645 -1.17 -23.97 18.50
N LEU A 646 -0.40 -23.17 19.22
CA LEU A 646 0.10 -23.48 20.57
C LEU A 646 -0.88 -23.05 21.66
N ILE A 647 -1.56 -21.91 21.45
CA ILE A 647 -2.48 -21.29 22.41
C ILE A 647 -3.87 -21.91 22.32
N PHE A 648 -4.36 -22.12 21.10
CA PHE A 648 -5.67 -22.70 20.81
C PHE A 648 -5.49 -24.15 20.35
N PRO A 649 -5.45 -25.13 21.26
CA PRO A 649 -5.37 -26.53 20.87
C PRO A 649 -6.61 -26.87 20.03
N GLN A 650 -6.38 -27.26 18.78
CA GLN A 650 -7.44 -27.79 17.93
C GLN A 650 -8.11 -28.93 18.68
N ARG A 651 -9.45 -28.88 18.80
CA ARG A 651 -10.23 -30.04 19.23
C ARG A 651 -9.93 -31.17 18.26
N ARG A 652 -8.98 -32.06 18.61
CA ARG A 652 -8.99 -33.43 18.09
C ARG A 652 -10.39 -33.94 18.39
N GLY A 653 -11.15 -34.20 17.34
CA GLY A 653 -12.50 -34.73 17.44
C GLY A 653 -12.50 -35.89 18.44
N ARG A 654 -13.51 -35.88 19.31
CA ARG A 654 -13.85 -36.94 20.24
C ARG A 654 -13.72 -38.29 19.51
N ASP A 655 -12.81 -39.14 19.99
CA ASP A 655 -12.52 -40.50 19.57
C ASP A 655 -12.28 -40.74 18.06
N SER A 656 -11.08 -40.41 17.59
CA SER A 656 -10.55 -40.81 16.29
C SER A 656 -10.19 -42.31 16.17
N SER A 657 -10.66 -43.17 17.09
CA SER A 657 -10.44 -44.62 16.97
C SER A 657 -11.49 -45.33 16.08
N LYS A 658 -12.51 -44.61 15.59
CA LYS A 658 -13.60 -45.20 14.78
C LYS A 658 -13.98 -44.43 13.50
N ALA A 659 -13.26 -43.37 13.11
CA ALA A 659 -13.58 -42.64 11.88
C ALA A 659 -12.82 -43.23 10.66
N PRO A 660 -13.51 -43.52 9.53
CA PRO A 660 -12.85 -44.01 8.32
C PRO A 660 -11.85 -42.97 7.78
N ASN A 661 -10.77 -43.46 7.16
CA ASN A 661 -9.59 -42.69 6.68
C ASN A 661 -9.92 -41.42 5.85
N ASN A 662 -11.13 -41.28 5.32
CA ASN A 662 -11.57 -40.10 4.57
C ASN A 662 -11.78 -38.86 5.46
N ALA A 663 -12.13 -39.01 6.74
CA ALA A 663 -12.41 -37.88 7.65
C ALA A 663 -11.14 -37.17 8.16
N ALA A 664 -9.98 -37.84 8.13
CA ALA A 664 -8.69 -37.25 8.48
C ALA A 664 -8.15 -36.35 7.34
N ASN A 665 -8.34 -36.77 6.09
CA ASN A 665 -7.97 -35.99 4.90
C ASN A 665 -8.86 -34.72 4.75
N GLU A 666 -10.15 -34.80 5.08
CA GLU A 666 -11.03 -33.62 5.08
C GLU A 666 -10.67 -32.56 6.13
N ALA A 667 -10.16 -32.98 7.30
CA ALA A 667 -9.73 -32.05 8.35
C ALA A 667 -8.46 -31.27 7.97
N GLN A 668 -7.51 -31.93 7.28
CA GLN A 668 -6.32 -31.27 6.71
C GLN A 668 -6.70 -30.34 5.55
N ASN A 669 -7.65 -30.73 4.69
CA ASN A 669 -8.11 -29.89 3.58
C ASN A 669 -8.85 -28.63 4.06
N ASN A 670 -9.66 -28.73 5.11
CA ASN A 670 -10.33 -27.55 5.68
C ASN A 670 -9.34 -26.57 6.32
N GLN A 671 -8.28 -27.07 6.98
CA GLN A 671 -7.18 -26.22 7.44
C GLN A 671 -6.43 -25.59 6.28
N ALA A 672 -6.20 -26.31 5.18
CA ALA A 672 -5.53 -25.76 4.00
C ALA A 672 -6.38 -24.67 3.29
N LEU A 673 -7.71 -24.72 3.38
CA LEU A 673 -8.62 -23.69 2.89
C LEU A 673 -8.77 -22.52 3.87
N GLU A 674 -8.75 -22.76 5.18
CA GLU A 674 -8.57 -21.71 6.18
C GLU A 674 -7.23 -21.01 5.95
N LEU A 675 -6.17 -21.73 5.56
CA LEU A 675 -4.87 -21.20 5.15
C LEU A 675 -4.86 -20.48 3.79
N VAL A 676 -5.92 -20.64 3.00
CA VAL A 676 -6.16 -19.77 1.86
C VAL A 676 -6.70 -18.44 2.40
N GLU A 677 -7.46 -18.38 3.48
CA GLU A 677 -7.87 -17.10 4.11
C GLU A 677 -6.70 -16.32 4.77
N SER A 678 -5.50 -16.93 4.93
CA SER A 678 -4.16 -16.33 5.17
C SER A 678 -3.09 -17.45 5.17
N GLY A 679 -1.90 -17.23 4.58
CA GLY A 679 -0.87 -18.24 4.28
C GLY A 679 -0.33 -19.16 5.42
N PRO A 680 0.50 -20.19 5.12
CA PRO A 680 0.27 -21.58 5.54
C PRO A 680 1.24 -22.24 6.54
N VAL A 681 0.86 -23.44 7.02
CA VAL A 681 1.76 -24.55 7.42
C VAL A 681 1.12 -25.91 7.08
N HIS A 682 1.87 -26.81 6.43
CA HIS A 682 1.68 -28.26 6.53
C HIS A 682 2.83 -28.93 7.30
N ASP A 683 2.48 -30.01 7.99
CA ASP A 683 3.31 -30.84 8.86
C ASP A 683 4.07 -31.90 8.03
N TYR A 684 5.37 -32.05 8.24
CA TYR A 684 6.19 -33.05 7.55
C TYR A 684 6.01 -34.43 8.22
N SER A 685 5.14 -35.28 7.66
CA SER A 685 5.26 -36.73 7.85
C SER A 685 5.95 -37.35 6.64
N VAL A 686 7.24 -37.64 6.77
CA VAL A 686 8.00 -38.44 5.81
C VAL A 686 7.45 -39.88 5.83
N HIS A 687 6.65 -40.23 4.83
CA HIS A 687 6.38 -41.63 4.49
C HIS A 687 7.25 -42.01 3.28
N HIS A 688 8.45 -42.53 3.55
CA HIS A 688 9.13 -43.37 2.58
C HIS A 688 8.38 -44.71 2.54
N LYS A 689 7.67 -44.98 1.44
CA LYS A 689 7.27 -46.34 1.09
C LYS A 689 8.53 -47.06 0.62
N ASN A 690 9.00 -48.03 1.42
CA ASN A 690 9.93 -49.05 0.96
C ASN A 690 9.22 -49.85 -0.13
N ILE A 691 9.76 -49.81 -1.34
CA ILE A 691 9.49 -50.80 -2.37
C ILE A 691 10.55 -51.89 -2.16
N GLU A 692 10.16 -52.95 -1.45
CA GLU A 692 10.88 -54.22 -1.49
C GLU A 692 10.54 -54.89 -2.83
N ILE A 693 11.52 -54.97 -3.73
CA ILE A 693 11.46 -55.87 -4.88
C ILE A 693 12.30 -57.10 -4.51
N SER A 694 11.59 -58.20 -4.25
CA SER A 694 12.15 -59.54 -4.16
C SER A 694 12.28 -60.15 -5.56
N GLY A 695 13.49 -60.59 -5.95
CA GLY A 695 13.72 -61.41 -7.14
C GLY A 695 15.22 -61.61 -7.43
N PRO A 696 15.74 -62.84 -7.68
CA PRO A 696 17.16 -63.16 -7.48
C PRO A 696 18.01 -63.24 -8.77
N ALA A 697 19.33 -63.18 -8.54
CA ALA A 697 20.44 -63.78 -9.30
C ALA A 697 20.77 -63.26 -10.71
N ALA A 698 21.97 -62.67 -10.88
CA ALA A 698 23.05 -63.23 -11.71
C ALA A 698 24.31 -62.34 -11.71
N VAL A 699 25.41 -63.02 -11.35
CA VAL A 699 26.85 -62.80 -11.53
C VAL A 699 27.25 -62.07 -12.83
N VAL A 700 28.25 -61.17 -12.78
CA VAL A 700 29.57 -61.27 -13.47
C VAL A 700 30.32 -59.92 -13.40
N ASP A 701 31.61 -60.09 -13.08
CA ASP A 701 32.74 -59.16 -12.93
C ASP A 701 32.95 -58.12 -14.03
N SER A 702 33.52 -56.97 -13.68
CA SER A 702 34.98 -56.78 -13.70
C SER A 702 35.41 -55.31 -13.58
N GLU A 703 36.56 -55.17 -12.93
CA GLU A 703 37.29 -54.00 -12.52
C GLU A 703 37.83 -53.16 -13.69
N ALA A 704 38.07 -51.86 -13.47
CA ALA A 704 39.41 -51.28 -13.59
C ALA A 704 39.44 -49.79 -13.23
N HIS A 705 40.22 -49.48 -12.18
CA HIS A 705 40.77 -48.17 -11.86
C HIS A 705 41.75 -47.67 -12.94
N SER A 706 41.86 -46.36 -13.14
CA SER A 706 43.10 -45.62 -12.84
C SER A 706 42.98 -44.13 -13.12
N GLN A 707 43.70 -43.38 -12.30
CA GLN A 707 43.81 -41.92 -12.19
C GLN A 707 44.73 -41.34 -13.27
N SER A 708 44.53 -40.06 -13.65
CA SER A 708 45.57 -39.01 -13.60
C SER A 708 45.12 -37.70 -14.26
N LEU A 709 45.20 -36.61 -13.49
CA LEU A 709 45.43 -35.22 -13.92
C LEU A 709 46.94 -35.07 -14.31
N PRO A 710 47.46 -33.98 -14.95
CA PRO A 710 47.09 -32.56 -14.72
C PRO A 710 47.31 -31.52 -15.86
N GLU A 711 47.02 -30.27 -15.50
CA GLU A 711 47.68 -28.99 -15.89
C GLU A 711 47.34 -28.19 -17.17
N GLN A 712 46.75 -27.01 -16.90
CA GLN A 712 47.13 -25.63 -17.31
C GLN A 712 46.83 -25.04 -18.70
N ALA A 713 46.45 -23.74 -18.59
CA ALA A 713 46.60 -22.61 -19.51
C ALA A 713 45.43 -22.21 -20.45
N ASP A 714 44.70 -21.19 -19.97
CA ASP A 714 44.53 -19.85 -20.57
C ASP A 714 43.83 -19.59 -21.92
N GLU A 715 43.01 -18.52 -21.82
CA GLU A 715 42.63 -17.48 -22.80
C GLU A 715 41.52 -17.71 -23.86
N HIS A 716 40.49 -16.84 -23.71
CA HIS A 716 39.61 -16.19 -24.71
C HIS A 716 38.96 -17.09 -25.80
N TRP A 717 37.70 -16.91 -26.23
CA TRP A 717 37.25 -15.93 -27.21
C TRP A 717 35.72 -16.06 -27.40
N ALA A 718 35.07 -14.90 -27.40
CA ALA A 718 34.06 -14.41 -28.35
C ALA A 718 33.05 -15.37 -29.05
N ILE A 719 31.77 -15.14 -28.74
CA ILE A 719 30.60 -14.91 -29.63
C ILE A 719 30.75 -15.31 -31.11
N THR A 720 29.87 -16.20 -31.57
CA THR A 720 29.39 -16.26 -32.96
C THR A 720 27.90 -16.65 -32.97
N THR A 721 27.03 -15.69 -33.28
CA THR A 721 25.64 -15.93 -33.68
C THR A 721 25.55 -15.82 -35.20
N ARG A 722 25.01 -16.87 -35.83
CA ARG A 722 24.84 -16.99 -37.27
C ARG A 722 23.61 -16.19 -37.71
N THR A 723 23.86 -15.28 -38.65
CA THR A 723 22.89 -14.62 -39.53
C THR A 723 22.16 -15.64 -40.40
N ASN A 724 20.87 -15.40 -40.62
CA ASN A 724 20.20 -15.63 -41.91
C ASN A 724 19.08 -14.58 -42.00
N GLU A 725 19.29 -13.61 -42.89
CA GLU A 725 18.28 -12.70 -43.42
C GLU A 725 17.41 -13.47 -44.42
N GLU A 726 16.10 -13.22 -44.40
CA GLU A 726 15.29 -13.13 -45.61
C GLU A 726 14.18 -12.08 -45.39
N GLU A 727 13.96 -11.32 -46.45
CA GLU A 727 13.32 -10.01 -46.55
C GLU A 727 11.78 -9.98 -46.42
N PHE A 728 11.32 -8.85 -45.86
CA PHE A 728 10.18 -8.00 -46.24
C PHE A 728 8.84 -8.62 -46.72
N ASP A 729 7.75 -8.21 -46.06
CA ASP A 729 6.70 -7.45 -46.75
C ASP A 729 5.91 -6.50 -45.82
N HIS A 730 5.58 -5.32 -46.35
CA HIS A 730 4.81 -4.24 -45.74
C HIS A 730 3.30 -4.45 -46.00
N LYS A 731 2.44 -4.28 -44.98
CA LYS A 731 1.21 -3.46 -45.01
C LYS A 731 0.30 -3.69 -43.79
N LEU A 732 -0.20 -2.55 -43.28
CA LEU A 732 -1.25 -2.30 -42.28
C LEU A 732 -0.87 -2.46 -40.80
#